data_AF-A0A373JB28-F1
#
_entry.id   AF-A0A373JB28-F1
#
_cell.length_a   1.000
_cell.length_b   1.000
_cell.length_c   1.000
_cell.angle_alpha   90.00
_cell.angle_beta   90.00
_cell.angle_gamma   90.00
#
_symmetry.space_group_name_H-M   'P 1'
#
loop_
_entity.id
_entity.type
_entity.pdbx_description
1 polymer ?
#
loop_
_entity_poly.entity_id
_entity_poly.type
_entity_poly.pdbx_seq_one_letter_code
_entity_poly.pdbx_strand_id
1 'polypeptide(L)'
;MISAVLFLSFFVFLILNVPIAICLGLSSVCAILYSGTSLTIVATNMYSGISKFLLLAIPFFVLSGNIMAKAGISKRLIKFVNTCVGHRRGGIAIVCVIVACFFGAISGSGPATVAALGAVLIPAMVEEGGFSAPFSTAMMATSSSIAIVIPPSIAFVVYASITGVSIADMFAGGIIPGVLMGLALIVVIMIEVRKKGIQPTTKKASWGERGKAFADAFWGFLMPIIILGGIYGGIFTPTEAAAVSVVYGLFVGMVIYREVKFKDLVDIFVESAKTTGGIMLIVACASLFSFVCTKFGISQAASGLLSSVAHNQFTFLLIVNVIFLIAGCFIDANSAMYIFIPIMLPVCKALGYDLVAFGIVATVNLAIGQVTPPVGVNLFVAISVKIKKGLEVTLQEISKAVLPMIAACVVVLLMVTYIPQISTCLPKLFAGSSYTGTSKLAADDSEAEERQSDDDYNKIDDYSDLGWEEQTWNFACSTTETSTWAQAGEQFGKLMEQATGGKVKVNIYAADQLTNGNQSEGIQALMNGDPVQISMHSNLIYSAFDARFNVVSLPFIFDSVEDADAKLDGEAGQKLDEILSEYGLHCMGMAENGFRQLTNSVRPVTSVDDIKNLKIRVAGSNLLMECYKRWGADATNMNWSETYTALQQNTVEGQENPLPAIDAASVQEVQKYCSMWNANYDCLFFCINQDIYDALTPEQQAVVDEAGKKAVDFEREINRSGDDEIKSRWSKENGVEITEHEDLDIDSFKKAVADIPQWYEEQLVAEGFDEAEVKDLINTFTAKSSAGNYEVEDRSDLDWKEQTWNFACSTTETSTWAQAGQKFGEMMEQATGGKIKVNVYAADQLTNGNQSEGIQALMNGDPVQISLHSNLIYSAFDPRFNVVSLPFLFDSVEDADAKLDGEAGEKLKSILEDYDIHCMGIAENGFRQLTNSVRPVTSVDDMKNLKIRVAGSNLLMECYKRWGADATNMNWSETYTALQQNTVEGQENPLPAIDAASVQEVQKYCSLWNANYDCLFFGINQGVYDALTPEQQEVVDEIGQKAVQYEREINRAGDDEILSRWQNENGVEVLKNEELDVESFKKAVDGIDEWFVEELKKAGYDDGQELVDAFERR
;
A
#
# COMPACT_ATOMS: atom_id res chain seq x y z
N MET A 1 24.74 -21.41 -17.36
CA MET A 1 24.55 -22.07 -18.69
C MET A 1 23.34 -21.53 -19.43
N ILE A 2 22.17 -21.38 -18.80
CA ILE A 2 20.94 -20.84 -19.42
C ILE A 2 21.18 -19.46 -20.05
N SER A 3 21.86 -18.55 -19.36
CA SER A 3 22.21 -17.22 -19.89
C SER A 3 23.07 -17.31 -21.16
N ALA A 4 23.99 -18.29 -21.24
CA ALA A 4 24.80 -18.51 -22.43
C ALA A 4 23.93 -19.02 -23.59
N VAL A 5 22.98 -19.94 -23.33
CA VAL A 5 22.02 -20.40 -24.35
C VAL A 5 21.18 -19.24 -24.86
N LEU A 6 20.63 -18.42 -23.95
CA LEU A 6 19.85 -17.22 -24.28
C LEU A 6 20.63 -16.27 -25.19
N PHE A 7 21.78 -15.79 -24.73
CA PHE A 7 22.55 -14.79 -25.49
C PHE A 7 23.21 -15.36 -26.75
N LEU A 8 23.75 -16.57 -26.72
CA LEU A 8 24.36 -17.17 -27.93
C LEU A 8 23.29 -17.42 -29.00
N SER A 9 22.13 -17.98 -28.64
CA SER A 9 21.05 -18.18 -29.61
C SER A 9 20.52 -16.84 -30.13
N PHE A 10 20.34 -15.84 -29.26
CA PHE A 10 19.96 -14.48 -29.65
C PHE A 10 20.94 -13.89 -30.68
N PHE A 11 22.25 -13.89 -30.39
CA PHE A 11 23.26 -13.35 -31.30
C PHE A 11 23.40 -14.17 -32.59
N VAL A 12 23.24 -15.50 -32.52
CA VAL A 12 23.22 -16.34 -33.73
C VAL A 12 22.04 -15.97 -34.63
N PHE A 13 20.83 -15.86 -34.08
CA PHE A 13 19.65 -15.43 -34.85
C PHE A 13 19.83 -14.02 -35.42
N LEU A 14 20.41 -13.10 -34.65
CA LEU A 14 20.72 -11.75 -35.09
C LEU A 14 21.73 -11.74 -36.26
N ILE A 15 22.79 -12.55 -36.20
CA ILE A 15 23.79 -12.69 -37.28
C ILE A 15 23.17 -13.33 -38.54
N LEU A 16 22.22 -14.24 -38.36
CA LEU A 16 21.43 -14.83 -39.44
C LEU A 16 20.39 -13.86 -40.04
N ASN A 17 20.37 -12.61 -39.56
CA ASN A 17 19.48 -11.54 -40.03
C ASN A 17 17.99 -11.86 -39.83
N VAL A 18 17.69 -12.63 -38.77
CA VAL A 18 16.32 -12.90 -38.32
C VAL A 18 15.74 -11.62 -37.69
N PRO A 19 14.43 -11.31 -37.89
CA PRO A 19 13.82 -10.15 -37.26
C PRO A 19 13.97 -10.15 -35.73
N ILE A 20 14.27 -9.00 -35.13
CA ILE A 20 14.64 -8.87 -33.71
C ILE A 20 13.59 -9.48 -32.76
N ALA A 21 12.30 -9.24 -33.02
CA ALA A 21 11.23 -9.84 -32.22
C ALA A 21 11.33 -11.37 -32.19
N ILE A 22 11.66 -11.99 -33.33
CA ILE A 22 11.84 -13.44 -33.44
C ILE A 22 13.14 -13.88 -32.77
N CYS A 23 14.22 -13.09 -32.86
CA CYS A 23 15.44 -13.36 -32.10
C CYS A 23 15.18 -13.41 -30.59
N LEU A 24 14.45 -12.43 -30.05
CA LEU A 24 14.08 -12.36 -28.63
C LEU A 24 13.19 -13.54 -28.23
N GLY A 25 12.12 -13.80 -28.98
CA GLY A 25 11.19 -14.88 -28.68
C GLY A 25 11.86 -16.26 -28.76
N LEU A 26 12.55 -16.57 -29.87
CA LEU A 26 13.18 -17.88 -30.05
C LEU A 26 14.34 -18.11 -29.09
N SER A 27 15.14 -17.09 -28.79
CA SER A 27 16.22 -17.25 -27.80
C SER A 27 15.68 -17.53 -26.40
N SER A 28 14.58 -16.87 -26.03
CA SER A 28 13.87 -17.13 -24.77
C SER A 28 13.27 -18.53 -24.74
N VAL A 29 12.66 -18.99 -25.83
CA VAL A 29 12.17 -20.38 -25.97
C VAL A 29 13.32 -21.38 -25.86
N CYS A 30 14.47 -21.12 -26.49
CA CYS A 30 15.66 -21.98 -26.35
C CYS A 30 16.15 -22.05 -24.89
N ALA A 31 16.12 -20.92 -24.17
CA ALA A 31 16.51 -20.86 -22.76
C ALA A 31 15.52 -21.64 -21.87
N ILE A 32 14.21 -21.48 -22.08
CA ILE A 32 13.14 -22.19 -21.36
C ILE A 32 13.20 -23.71 -21.63
N LEU A 33 13.39 -24.11 -22.89
CA LEU A 33 13.57 -25.52 -23.25
C LEU A 33 14.81 -26.13 -22.59
N TYR A 34 15.88 -25.34 -22.46
CA TYR A 34 17.11 -25.80 -21.82
C TYR A 34 16.98 -25.85 -20.28
N SER A 35 16.19 -24.97 -19.67
CA SER A 35 15.96 -24.98 -18.22
C SER A 35 15.02 -26.10 -17.76
N GLY A 36 14.25 -26.71 -18.66
CA GLY A 36 13.24 -27.71 -18.32
C GLY A 36 11.91 -27.11 -17.85
N THR A 37 11.79 -25.79 -17.89
CA THR A 37 10.59 -25.03 -17.51
C THR A 37 9.45 -25.27 -18.53
N SER A 38 8.19 -25.25 -18.07
CA SER A 38 7.00 -25.45 -18.90
C SER A 38 6.93 -24.47 -20.09
N LEU A 39 6.61 -24.99 -21.28
CA LEU A 39 6.38 -24.18 -22.48
C LEU A 39 5.13 -23.31 -22.40
N THR A 40 4.19 -23.60 -21.48
CA THR A 40 2.98 -22.79 -21.29
C THR A 40 3.33 -21.33 -20.95
N ILE A 41 4.43 -21.13 -20.21
CA ILE A 41 4.96 -19.81 -19.83
C ILE A 41 5.22 -18.91 -21.03
N VAL A 42 5.55 -19.48 -22.20
CA VAL A 42 5.76 -18.73 -23.45
C VAL A 42 4.48 -18.00 -23.86
N ALA A 43 3.35 -18.72 -23.91
CA ALA A 43 2.08 -18.14 -24.34
C ALA A 43 1.58 -17.10 -23.33
N THR A 44 1.65 -17.44 -22.04
CA THR A 44 1.23 -16.61 -20.92
C THR A 44 1.99 -15.27 -20.88
N ASN A 45 3.33 -15.30 -20.87
CA ASN A 45 4.14 -14.08 -20.82
C ASN A 45 4.02 -13.22 -22.08
N MET A 46 3.90 -13.85 -23.25
CA MET A 46 3.70 -13.10 -24.50
C MET A 46 2.34 -12.38 -24.52
N TYR A 47 1.29 -13.01 -23.98
CA TYR A 47 -0.04 -12.41 -23.87
C TYR A 47 -0.08 -11.30 -22.81
N SER A 48 0.39 -11.60 -21.59
CA SER A 48 0.48 -10.64 -20.48
C SER A 48 1.25 -9.38 -20.87
N GLY A 49 2.38 -9.55 -21.56
CA GLY A 49 3.20 -8.43 -22.04
C GLY A 49 2.49 -7.45 -22.97
N ILE A 50 1.55 -7.92 -23.81
CA ILE A 50 0.80 -7.06 -24.75
C ILE A 50 -0.55 -6.59 -24.21
N SER A 51 -1.06 -7.22 -23.15
CA SER A 51 -2.39 -6.96 -22.60
C SER A 51 -2.41 -5.82 -21.57
N LYS A 52 -1.52 -4.82 -21.71
CA LYS A 52 -1.43 -3.65 -20.82
C LYS A 52 -2.20 -2.47 -21.39
N PHE A 53 -3.10 -1.88 -20.60
CA PHE A 53 -3.96 -0.77 -21.05
C PHE A 53 -3.15 0.41 -21.64
N LEU A 54 -2.00 0.74 -21.04
CA LEU A 54 -1.10 1.82 -21.50
C LEU A 54 -0.61 1.64 -22.94
N LEU A 55 -0.51 0.40 -23.42
CA LEU A 55 -0.02 0.12 -24.78
C LEU A 55 -1.04 0.49 -25.86
N LEU A 56 -2.32 0.73 -25.52
CA LEU A 56 -3.34 1.23 -26.46
C LEU A 56 -3.00 2.62 -27.02
N ALA A 57 -2.20 3.42 -26.31
CA ALA A 57 -1.74 4.71 -26.81
C ALA A 57 -0.89 4.56 -28.09
N ILE A 58 -0.13 3.46 -28.24
CA ILE A 58 0.74 3.21 -29.39
C ILE A 58 -0.05 3.16 -30.71
N PRO A 59 -1.05 2.27 -30.90
CA PRO A 59 -1.83 2.24 -32.13
C PRO A 59 -2.52 3.57 -32.45
N PHE A 60 -3.05 4.26 -31.43
CA PHE A 60 -3.72 5.54 -31.65
C PHE A 60 -2.75 6.65 -32.08
N PHE A 61 -1.57 6.77 -31.46
CA PHE A 61 -0.56 7.74 -31.90
C PHE A 61 0.01 7.41 -33.27
N VAL A 62 0.27 6.13 -33.57
CA VAL A 62 0.70 5.68 -34.91
C VAL A 62 -0.36 6.03 -35.96
N LEU A 63 -1.63 5.77 -35.66
CA LEU A 63 -2.75 6.09 -36.54
C LEU A 63 -2.88 7.59 -36.76
N SER A 64 -2.82 8.38 -35.69
CA SER A 64 -2.86 9.85 -35.74
C SER A 64 -1.74 10.42 -36.61
N GLY A 65 -0.50 9.94 -36.43
CA GLY A 65 0.65 10.31 -37.25
C GLY A 65 0.45 10.05 -38.74
N ASN A 66 -0.09 8.86 -39.10
CA ASN A 66 -0.37 8.49 -40.49
C ASN A 66 -1.49 9.33 -41.11
N ILE A 67 -2.57 9.61 -40.36
CA ILE A 67 -3.64 10.52 -40.79
C ILE A 67 -3.07 11.90 -41.08
N MET A 68 -2.24 12.43 -40.19
CA MET A 68 -1.64 13.76 -40.27
C MET A 68 -0.70 13.90 -41.46
N ALA A 69 0.10 12.87 -41.73
CA ALA A 69 0.96 12.81 -42.90
C ALA A 69 0.13 12.91 -44.20
N LYS A 70 -0.98 12.17 -44.29
CA LYS A 70 -1.89 12.19 -45.44
C LYS A 70 -2.71 13.49 -45.54
N ALA A 71 -3.03 14.13 -44.41
CA ALA A 71 -3.77 15.40 -44.35
C ALA A 71 -2.99 16.62 -44.88
N GLY A 72 -1.73 16.44 -45.29
CA GLY A 72 -0.92 17.50 -45.90
C GLY A 72 -0.47 18.60 -44.92
N ILE A 73 -0.45 18.29 -43.62
CA ILE A 73 -0.02 19.21 -42.56
C ILE A 73 1.46 19.55 -42.69
N SER A 74 2.31 18.58 -43.04
CA SER A 74 3.74 18.78 -43.24
C SER A 74 4.04 19.92 -44.22
N LYS A 75 3.35 19.97 -45.37
CA LYS A 75 3.54 21.02 -46.38
C LYS A 75 3.20 22.42 -45.84
N ARG A 76 2.14 22.51 -45.03
CA ARG A 76 1.67 23.76 -44.42
C ARG A 76 2.62 24.25 -43.34
N LEU A 77 3.10 23.35 -42.49
CA LEU A 77 4.14 23.63 -41.48
C LEU A 77 5.43 24.12 -42.14
N ILE A 78 5.92 23.43 -43.18
CA ILE A 78 7.11 23.85 -43.94
C ILE A 78 6.92 25.26 -44.49
N LYS A 79 5.79 25.54 -45.14
CA LYS A 79 5.48 26.85 -45.71
C LYS A 79 5.51 27.95 -44.65
N PHE A 80 4.84 27.74 -43.52
CA PHE A 80 4.82 28.72 -42.43
C PHE A 80 6.21 28.97 -41.84
N VAL A 81 6.92 27.92 -41.43
CA VAL A 81 8.25 28.06 -40.83
C VAL A 81 9.22 28.71 -41.83
N ASN A 82 9.12 28.40 -43.13
CA ASN A 82 9.90 29.05 -44.17
C ASN A 82 9.64 30.57 -44.27
N THR A 83 8.39 31.03 -44.12
CA THR A 83 8.09 32.49 -44.07
C THR A 83 8.68 33.18 -42.84
N CYS A 84 8.89 32.44 -41.75
CA CYS A 84 9.46 32.95 -40.50
C CYS A 84 10.98 33.03 -40.54
N VAL A 85 11.66 31.95 -40.94
CA VAL A 85 13.13 31.82 -40.82
C VAL A 85 13.87 31.57 -42.15
N GLY A 86 13.18 31.30 -43.25
CA GLY A 86 13.78 30.96 -44.54
C GLY A 86 14.72 32.03 -45.11
N HIS A 87 14.44 33.31 -44.82
CA HIS A 87 15.24 34.46 -45.25
C HIS A 87 16.58 34.59 -44.52
N ARG A 88 16.81 33.80 -43.46
CA ARG A 88 18.10 33.76 -42.75
C ARG A 88 19.11 32.92 -43.52
N ARG A 89 20.39 33.13 -43.25
CA ARG A 89 21.48 32.29 -43.79
C ARG A 89 21.28 30.83 -43.33
N GLY A 90 21.23 29.89 -44.27
CA GLY A 90 20.88 28.49 -43.99
C GLY A 90 19.40 28.24 -43.66
N GLY A 91 18.51 29.18 -43.99
CA GLY A 91 17.11 29.18 -43.57
C GLY A 91 16.38 27.87 -43.83
N ILE A 92 16.53 27.25 -45.00
CA ILE A 92 15.83 26.00 -45.34
C ILE A 92 16.28 24.79 -44.48
N ALA A 93 17.53 24.75 -44.03
CA ALA A 93 17.99 23.72 -43.09
C ALA A 93 17.44 23.98 -41.67
N ILE A 94 17.31 25.24 -41.27
CA ILE A 94 16.64 25.60 -40.00
C ILE A 94 15.15 25.24 -40.06
N VAL A 95 14.49 25.45 -41.22
CA VAL A 95 13.12 24.99 -41.47
C VAL A 95 13.03 23.47 -41.29
N CYS A 96 14.00 22.71 -41.81
CA CYS A 96 14.05 21.26 -41.65
C CYS A 96 14.05 20.85 -40.16
N VAL A 97 14.91 21.46 -39.33
CA VAL A 97 14.98 21.16 -37.88
C VAL A 97 13.68 21.52 -37.17
N ILE A 98 13.16 22.73 -37.36
CA ILE A 98 11.96 23.21 -36.66
C ILE A 98 10.73 22.38 -37.07
N VAL A 99 10.55 22.13 -38.37
CA VAL A 99 9.42 21.33 -38.85
C VAL A 99 9.54 19.88 -38.37
N ALA A 100 10.74 19.30 -38.34
CA ALA A 100 10.95 17.96 -37.79
C ALA A 100 10.59 17.89 -36.31
N CYS A 101 10.89 18.93 -35.51
CA CYS A 101 10.47 18.99 -34.10
C CYS A 101 8.93 19.01 -33.96
N PHE A 102 8.25 19.87 -34.74
CA PHE A 102 6.78 19.97 -34.69
C PHE A 102 6.06 18.75 -35.26
N PHE A 103 6.57 18.18 -36.35
CA PHE A 103 6.01 16.95 -36.93
C PHE A 103 6.36 15.72 -36.07
N GLY A 104 7.49 15.77 -35.37
CA GLY A 104 7.88 14.79 -34.37
C GLY A 104 6.86 14.72 -33.24
N ALA A 105 6.44 15.88 -32.72
CA ALA A 105 5.34 16.05 -31.77
C ALA A 105 3.94 15.62 -32.29
N ILE A 106 3.87 14.96 -33.44
CA ILE A 106 2.64 14.40 -34.00
C ILE A 106 2.86 12.92 -34.32
N SER A 107 4.02 12.58 -34.89
CA SER A 107 4.31 11.22 -35.36
C SER A 107 4.93 10.31 -34.29
N GLY A 108 5.65 10.85 -33.31
CA GLY A 108 6.39 10.07 -32.30
C GLY A 108 7.43 9.10 -32.87
N SER A 109 7.80 9.22 -34.15
CA SER A 109 8.64 8.26 -34.89
C SER A 109 9.65 8.94 -35.81
N GLY A 110 10.92 8.63 -35.60
CA GLY A 110 12.05 9.13 -36.40
C GLY A 110 11.98 8.70 -37.86
N PRO A 111 11.96 7.39 -38.18
CA PRO A 111 11.90 6.90 -39.55
C PRO A 111 10.67 7.42 -40.32
N ALA A 112 9.51 7.48 -39.67
CA ALA A 112 8.29 8.02 -40.26
C ALA A 112 8.42 9.52 -40.58
N THR A 113 9.05 10.29 -39.69
CA THR A 113 9.34 11.71 -39.92
C THR A 113 10.29 11.91 -41.12
N VAL A 114 11.33 11.08 -41.25
CA VAL A 114 12.22 11.12 -42.42
C VAL A 114 11.45 10.83 -43.71
N ALA A 115 10.61 9.79 -43.73
CA ALA A 115 9.82 9.42 -44.90
C ALA A 115 8.84 10.52 -45.32
N ALA A 116 8.15 11.14 -44.36
CA ALA A 116 7.14 12.16 -44.62
C ALA A 116 7.75 13.51 -45.04
N LEU A 117 8.81 13.96 -44.35
CA LEU A 117 9.41 15.27 -44.57
C LEU A 117 10.53 15.27 -45.59
N GLY A 118 11.30 14.17 -45.67
CA GLY A 118 12.51 14.09 -46.47
C GLY A 118 12.25 14.27 -47.96
N ALA A 119 11.12 13.75 -48.47
CA ALA A 119 10.72 13.87 -49.86
C ALA A 119 10.54 15.34 -50.34
N VAL A 120 10.36 16.27 -49.41
CA VAL A 120 10.21 17.70 -49.70
C VAL A 120 11.45 18.49 -49.28
N LEU A 121 11.95 18.25 -48.06
CA LEU A 121 13.01 19.07 -47.46
C LEU A 121 14.41 18.70 -47.93
N ILE A 122 14.71 17.43 -48.24
CA ILE A 122 16.03 17.05 -48.77
C ILE A 122 16.25 17.70 -50.15
N PRO A 123 15.33 17.59 -51.13
CA PRO A 123 15.46 18.31 -52.39
C PRO A 123 15.55 19.83 -52.20
N ALA A 124 14.69 20.42 -51.36
CA ALA A 124 14.70 21.87 -51.12
C ALA A 124 16.04 22.37 -50.53
N MET A 125 16.65 21.65 -49.59
CA MET A 125 17.97 22.01 -49.04
C MET A 125 19.08 21.96 -50.10
N VAL A 126 19.01 21.01 -51.03
CA VAL A 126 20.00 20.87 -52.12
C VAL A 126 19.78 21.94 -53.20
N GLU A 127 18.55 22.07 -53.70
CA GLU A 127 18.24 22.89 -54.87
C GLU A 127 18.08 24.37 -54.54
N GLU A 128 17.41 24.68 -53.43
CA GLU A 128 17.15 26.06 -53.00
C GLU A 128 18.13 26.50 -51.90
N GLY A 129 18.68 25.59 -51.11
CA GLY A 129 19.54 25.93 -49.97
C GLY A 129 21.04 25.97 -50.26
N GLY A 130 21.49 25.40 -51.38
CA GLY A 130 22.91 25.28 -51.72
C GLY A 130 23.69 24.32 -50.80
N PHE A 131 23.00 23.45 -50.07
CA PHE A 131 23.64 22.41 -49.26
C PHE A 131 24.02 21.20 -50.11
N SER A 132 25.10 20.51 -49.75
CA SER A 132 25.49 19.26 -50.42
C SER A 132 24.49 18.16 -50.10
N ALA A 133 24.16 17.30 -51.07
CA ALA A 133 23.22 16.19 -50.88
C ALA A 133 23.51 15.33 -49.63
N PRO A 134 24.75 14.92 -49.32
CA PRO A 134 25.04 14.17 -48.10
C PRO A 134 24.69 14.94 -46.80
N PHE A 135 24.94 16.25 -46.76
CA PHE A 135 24.60 17.08 -45.60
C PHE A 135 23.09 17.22 -45.46
N SER A 136 22.37 17.49 -46.56
CA SER A 136 20.91 17.62 -46.55
C SER A 136 20.23 16.32 -46.09
N THR A 137 20.70 15.18 -46.58
CA THR A 137 20.18 13.87 -46.20
C THR A 137 20.51 13.54 -44.73
N ALA A 138 21.75 13.81 -44.27
CA ALA A 138 22.14 13.63 -42.87
C ALA A 138 21.38 14.55 -41.91
N MET A 139 21.16 15.81 -42.30
CA MET A 139 20.41 16.79 -41.50
C MET A 139 18.97 16.35 -41.32
N MET A 140 18.31 15.91 -42.41
CA MET A 140 16.95 15.38 -42.33
C MET A 140 16.87 14.13 -41.43
N ALA A 141 17.83 13.21 -41.55
CA ALA A 141 17.88 12.02 -40.69
C ALA A 141 18.02 12.39 -39.20
N THR A 142 18.92 13.32 -38.89
CA THR A 142 19.23 13.72 -37.50
C THR A 142 18.16 14.61 -36.89
N SER A 143 17.59 15.55 -37.65
CA SER A 143 16.48 16.35 -37.15
C SER A 143 15.24 15.49 -36.88
N SER A 144 15.06 14.42 -37.66
CA SER A 144 13.93 13.50 -37.46
C SER A 144 14.10 12.61 -36.25
N SER A 145 15.32 12.30 -35.80
CA SER A 145 15.48 11.49 -34.58
C SER A 145 15.01 12.22 -33.32
N ILE A 146 14.93 13.56 -33.35
CA ILE A 146 14.30 14.35 -32.29
C ILE A 146 12.81 13.98 -32.11
N ALA A 147 12.16 13.42 -33.14
CA ALA A 147 10.75 13.01 -33.08
C ALA A 147 10.44 11.94 -32.03
N ILE A 148 11.42 11.14 -31.61
CA ILE A 148 11.21 10.18 -30.52
C ILE A 148 11.48 10.78 -29.13
N VAL A 149 12.03 12.01 -29.06
CA VAL A 149 12.31 12.74 -27.81
C VAL A 149 11.24 13.79 -27.54
N ILE A 150 10.73 14.46 -28.58
CA ILE A 150 9.68 15.46 -28.43
C ILE A 150 8.31 14.77 -28.32
N PRO A 151 7.51 15.05 -27.27
CA PRO A 151 6.23 14.41 -27.05
C PRO A 151 5.13 14.84 -28.01
N PRO A 152 4.08 14.00 -28.20
CA PRO A 152 3.94 12.61 -27.77
C PRO A 152 4.96 11.67 -28.42
N SER A 153 5.55 10.77 -27.64
CA SER A 153 6.58 9.83 -28.09
C SER A 153 6.20 8.39 -27.75
N ILE A 154 6.30 7.50 -28.75
CA ILE A 154 6.04 6.06 -28.57
C ILE A 154 7.09 5.45 -27.65
N ALA A 155 8.36 5.90 -27.72
CA ALA A 155 9.43 5.39 -26.87
C ALA A 155 9.18 5.66 -25.38
N PHE A 156 8.60 6.82 -25.06
CA PHE A 156 8.19 7.16 -23.69
C PHE A 156 7.03 6.30 -23.19
N VAL A 157 6.03 6.01 -24.04
CA VAL A 157 4.94 5.08 -23.70
C VAL A 157 5.49 3.69 -23.39
N VAL A 158 6.43 3.21 -24.21
CA VAL A 158 7.11 1.92 -23.99
C VAL A 158 7.89 1.91 -22.68
N TYR A 159 8.71 2.93 -22.44
CA TYR A 159 9.48 3.05 -21.20
C TYR A 159 8.58 3.07 -19.95
N ALA A 160 7.51 3.87 -19.97
CA ALA A 160 6.51 3.94 -18.91
C ALA A 160 5.86 2.58 -18.65
N SER A 161 5.52 1.84 -19.71
CA SER A 161 4.93 0.49 -19.57
C SER A 161 5.86 -0.57 -18.98
N ILE A 162 7.18 -0.36 -19.07
CA ILE A 162 8.20 -1.25 -18.50
C ILE A 162 8.49 -0.87 -17.04
N THR A 163 8.56 0.43 -16.75
CA THR A 163 9.08 0.96 -15.47
C THR A 163 8.00 1.39 -14.49
N GLY A 164 6.75 1.53 -14.92
CA GLY A 164 5.63 1.99 -14.10
C GLY A 164 5.54 3.51 -13.93
N VAL A 165 6.50 4.30 -14.45
CA VAL A 165 6.45 5.76 -14.36
C VAL A 165 5.33 6.36 -15.22
N SER A 166 4.83 7.54 -14.85
CA SER A 166 3.79 8.25 -15.58
C SER A 166 4.23 8.66 -16.99
N ILE A 167 3.39 8.38 -18.00
CA ILE A 167 3.58 8.85 -19.37
C ILE A 167 3.55 10.39 -19.42
N ALA A 168 2.75 11.04 -18.57
CA ALA A 168 2.65 12.49 -18.53
C ALA A 168 3.98 13.13 -18.06
N ASP A 169 4.63 12.53 -17.06
CA ASP A 169 5.97 12.92 -16.58
C ASP A 169 7.01 12.73 -17.67
N MET A 170 7.00 11.56 -18.33
CA MET A 170 7.91 11.28 -19.45
C MET A 170 7.73 12.27 -20.61
N PHE A 171 6.48 12.62 -20.93
CA PHE A 171 6.18 13.64 -21.93
C PHE A 171 6.73 15.00 -21.48
N ALA A 172 6.50 15.42 -20.24
CA ALA A 172 6.97 16.73 -19.77
C ALA A 172 8.51 16.80 -19.80
N GLY A 173 9.16 15.70 -19.41
CA GLY A 173 10.62 15.59 -19.32
C GLY A 173 11.32 15.58 -20.68
N GLY A 174 10.66 15.15 -21.75
CA GLY A 174 11.22 15.15 -23.11
C GLY A 174 11.29 16.52 -23.79
N ILE A 175 10.49 17.49 -23.33
CA ILE A 175 10.34 18.80 -23.99
C ILE A 175 11.67 19.56 -24.04
N ILE A 176 12.32 19.75 -22.90
CA ILE A 176 13.58 20.53 -22.81
C ILE A 176 14.72 19.83 -23.57
N PRO A 177 15.01 18.52 -23.35
CA PRO A 177 16.01 17.78 -24.12
C PRO A 177 15.79 17.86 -25.63
N GLY A 178 14.55 17.69 -26.09
CA GLY A 178 14.22 17.77 -27.52
C GLY A 178 14.51 19.16 -28.12
N VAL A 179 14.15 20.23 -27.39
CA VAL A 179 14.46 21.61 -27.80
C VAL A 179 15.98 21.85 -27.81
N LEU A 180 16.72 21.35 -26.82
CA LEU A 180 18.18 21.46 -26.77
C LEU A 180 18.84 20.75 -27.94
N MET A 181 18.37 19.55 -28.32
CA MET A 181 18.84 18.85 -29.52
C MET A 181 18.59 19.67 -30.79
N GLY A 182 17.38 20.24 -30.94
CA GLY A 182 17.06 21.11 -32.07
C GLY A 182 17.96 22.34 -32.16
N LEU A 183 18.22 23.00 -31.03
CA LEU A 183 19.14 24.14 -30.95
C LEU A 183 20.58 23.73 -31.30
N ALA A 184 21.04 22.57 -30.84
CA ALA A 184 22.36 22.04 -31.16
C ALA A 184 22.53 21.80 -32.68
N LEU A 185 21.51 21.28 -33.36
CA LEU A 185 21.52 21.13 -34.82
C LEU A 185 21.52 22.48 -35.56
N ILE A 186 20.80 23.48 -35.05
CA ILE A 186 20.86 24.84 -35.60
C ILE A 186 22.28 25.41 -35.50
N VAL A 187 23.01 25.14 -34.41
CA VAL A 187 24.42 25.54 -34.29
C VAL A 187 25.28 24.87 -35.37
N VAL A 188 25.09 23.58 -35.63
CA VAL A 188 25.79 22.86 -36.71
C VAL A 188 25.51 23.49 -38.08
N ILE A 189 24.26 23.83 -38.37
CA ILE A 189 23.87 24.53 -39.61
C ILE A 189 24.61 25.87 -39.73
N MET A 190 24.66 26.66 -38.65
CA MET A 190 25.33 27.96 -38.66
C MET A 190 26.84 27.84 -38.89
N ILE A 191 27.48 26.78 -38.38
CA ILE A 191 28.89 26.48 -38.64
C ILE A 191 29.10 26.11 -40.11
N GLU A 192 28.26 25.22 -40.66
CA GLU A 192 28.36 24.75 -42.05
C GLU A 192 28.18 25.89 -43.05
N VAL A 193 27.17 26.74 -42.81
CA VAL A 193 26.88 27.91 -43.64
C VAL A 193 28.03 28.90 -43.66
N ARG A 194 28.70 29.12 -42.50
CA ARG A 194 29.90 29.97 -42.41
C ARG A 194 31.08 29.35 -43.15
N LYS A 195 31.30 28.04 -43.01
CA LYS A 195 32.42 27.32 -43.67
C LYS A 195 32.28 27.30 -45.19
N LYS A 196 31.07 27.05 -45.70
CA LYS A 196 30.80 26.93 -47.15
C LYS A 196 30.32 28.22 -47.83
N GLY A 197 30.19 29.31 -47.08
CA GLY A 197 29.79 30.61 -47.63
C GLY A 197 28.36 30.64 -48.19
N ILE A 198 27.46 29.81 -47.68
CA ILE A 198 26.08 29.68 -48.18
C ILE A 198 25.30 30.98 -47.93
N GLN A 199 24.71 31.53 -48.98
CA GLN A 199 23.94 32.78 -48.92
C GLN A 199 22.43 32.52 -48.72
N PRO A 200 21.67 33.48 -48.17
CA PRO A 200 20.22 33.37 -48.09
C PRO A 200 19.62 33.33 -49.49
N THR A 201 18.73 32.37 -49.74
CA THR A 201 18.11 32.17 -51.06
C THR A 201 16.70 32.69 -51.17
N THR A 202 16.08 33.10 -50.05
CA THR A 202 14.72 33.65 -50.03
C THR A 202 14.69 35.07 -49.48
N LYS A 203 13.74 35.89 -49.98
CA LYS A 203 13.48 37.23 -49.45
C LYS A 203 12.66 37.15 -48.16
N LYS A 204 12.81 38.15 -47.29
CA LYS A 204 12.03 38.25 -46.06
C LYS A 204 10.54 38.41 -46.39
N ALA A 205 9.72 37.45 -45.94
CA ALA A 205 8.27 37.51 -46.07
C ALA A 205 7.70 38.68 -45.24
N SER A 206 6.65 39.29 -45.77
CA SER A 206 5.87 40.32 -45.10
C SER A 206 5.05 39.76 -43.92
N TRP A 207 4.63 40.61 -42.99
CA TRP A 207 3.77 40.20 -41.88
C TRP A 207 2.42 39.64 -42.35
N GLY A 208 1.87 40.16 -43.47
CA GLY A 208 0.64 39.63 -44.06
C GLY A 208 0.81 38.21 -44.61
N GLU A 209 1.92 37.92 -45.29
CA GLU A 209 2.24 36.57 -45.78
C GLU A 209 2.45 35.58 -44.63
N ARG A 210 3.10 36.01 -43.54
CA ARG A 210 3.28 35.20 -42.33
C ARG A 210 1.94 34.88 -41.65
N GLY A 211 1.08 35.88 -41.49
CA GLY A 211 -0.26 35.68 -40.91
C GLY A 211 -1.11 34.71 -41.73
N LYS A 212 -1.07 34.83 -43.06
CA LYS A 212 -1.77 33.88 -43.95
C LYS A 212 -1.20 32.47 -43.85
N ALA A 213 0.13 32.33 -43.84
CA ALA A 213 0.76 31.02 -43.70
C ALA A 213 0.53 30.40 -42.30
N PHE A 214 0.43 31.23 -41.25
CA PHE A 214 0.05 30.78 -39.91
C PHE A 214 -1.38 30.27 -39.89
N ALA A 215 -2.33 31.03 -40.44
CA ALA A 215 -3.72 30.60 -40.54
C ALA A 215 -3.86 29.27 -41.32
N ASP A 216 -3.08 29.10 -42.41
CA ASP A 216 -3.02 27.86 -43.18
C ASP A 216 -2.47 26.67 -42.35
N ALA A 217 -1.57 26.92 -41.39
CA ALA A 217 -0.90 25.89 -40.58
C ALA A 217 -1.50 25.70 -39.18
N PHE A 218 -2.40 26.60 -38.76
CA PHE A 218 -2.93 26.71 -37.39
C PHE A 218 -3.48 25.38 -36.86
N TRP A 219 -4.28 24.67 -37.66
CA TRP A 219 -4.88 23.39 -37.27
C TRP A 219 -3.85 22.28 -37.04
N GLY A 220 -2.67 22.38 -37.65
CA GLY A 220 -1.56 21.46 -37.38
C GLY A 220 -0.90 21.74 -36.03
N PHE A 221 -0.68 23.01 -35.69
CA PHE A 221 -0.09 23.42 -34.40
C PHE A 221 -1.00 23.18 -33.21
N LEU A 222 -2.32 23.20 -33.42
CA LEU A 222 -3.28 22.96 -32.36
C LEU A 222 -3.23 21.51 -31.86
N MET A 223 -2.71 20.55 -32.65
CA MET A 223 -2.66 19.14 -32.27
C MET A 223 -1.79 18.87 -31.03
N PRO A 224 -0.49 19.23 -30.99
CA PRO A 224 0.30 19.08 -29.75
C PRO A 224 -0.32 19.80 -28.55
N ILE A 225 -1.00 20.94 -28.77
CA ILE A 225 -1.65 21.69 -27.69
C ILE A 225 -2.87 20.94 -27.16
N ILE A 226 -3.69 20.32 -28.01
CA ILE A 226 -4.83 19.49 -27.59
C ILE A 226 -4.34 18.28 -26.80
N ILE A 227 -3.29 17.61 -27.28
CA ILE A 227 -2.76 16.40 -26.64
C ILE A 227 -2.14 16.78 -25.29
N LEU A 228 -1.14 17.66 -25.27
CA LEU A 228 -0.43 18.01 -24.05
C LEU A 228 -1.29 18.84 -23.10
N GLY A 229 -2.05 19.80 -23.61
CA GLY A 229 -2.95 20.62 -22.79
C GLY A 229 -4.13 19.82 -22.23
N GLY A 230 -4.61 18.80 -22.95
CA GLY A 230 -5.61 17.88 -22.44
C GLY A 230 -5.08 16.97 -21.33
N ILE A 231 -3.85 16.45 -21.50
CA ILE A 231 -3.17 15.63 -20.48
C ILE A 231 -2.88 16.43 -19.22
N TYR A 232 -2.15 17.54 -19.33
CA TYR A 232 -1.77 18.35 -18.16
C TYR A 232 -2.94 19.15 -17.57
N GLY A 233 -4.03 19.33 -18.34
CA GLY A 233 -5.27 19.93 -17.85
C GLY A 233 -6.19 18.93 -17.14
N GLY A 234 -5.82 17.65 -17.06
CA GLY A 234 -6.64 16.60 -16.45
C GLY A 234 -7.92 16.27 -17.25
N ILE A 235 -8.01 16.69 -18.52
CA ILE A 235 -9.17 16.46 -19.37
C ILE A 235 -9.10 15.10 -20.05
N PHE A 236 -7.89 14.71 -20.48
CA PHE A 236 -7.65 13.45 -21.19
C PHE A 236 -6.50 12.67 -20.56
N THR A 237 -6.64 11.37 -20.52
CA THR A 237 -5.50 10.46 -20.27
C THR A 237 -4.56 10.43 -21.47
N PRO A 238 -3.32 9.93 -21.38
CA PRO A 238 -2.46 9.77 -22.56
C PRO A 238 -3.08 8.92 -23.67
N THR A 239 -3.80 7.86 -23.31
CA THR A 239 -4.50 6.97 -24.25
C THR A 239 -5.71 7.66 -24.88
N GLU A 240 -6.50 8.38 -24.08
CA GLU A 240 -7.63 9.19 -24.57
C GLU A 240 -7.15 10.34 -25.45
N ALA A 241 -6.07 11.03 -25.07
CA ALA A 241 -5.46 12.09 -25.86
C ALA A 241 -4.99 11.56 -27.23
N ALA A 242 -4.46 10.33 -27.27
CA ALA A 242 -4.15 9.64 -28.51
C ALA A 242 -5.41 9.40 -29.36
N ALA A 243 -6.49 8.89 -28.77
CA ALA A 243 -7.76 8.69 -29.48
C ALA A 243 -8.39 10.00 -29.97
N VAL A 244 -8.39 11.05 -29.14
CA VAL A 244 -8.82 12.41 -29.50
C VAL A 244 -7.98 12.95 -30.64
N SER A 245 -6.67 12.69 -30.65
CA SER A 245 -5.78 13.10 -31.75
C SER A 245 -6.17 12.44 -33.08
N VAL A 246 -6.60 11.18 -33.07
CA VAL A 246 -7.12 10.48 -34.27
C VAL A 246 -8.40 11.15 -34.76
N VAL A 247 -9.37 11.40 -33.88
CA VAL A 247 -10.65 12.04 -34.23
C VAL A 247 -10.42 13.45 -34.77
N TYR A 248 -9.65 14.27 -34.05
CA TYR A 248 -9.28 15.61 -34.48
C TYR A 248 -8.52 15.58 -35.80
N GLY A 249 -7.65 14.58 -35.99
CA GLY A 249 -6.89 14.44 -37.22
C GLY A 249 -7.72 14.09 -38.44
N LEU A 250 -8.70 13.21 -38.29
CA LEU A 250 -9.68 12.92 -39.33
C LEU A 250 -10.53 14.16 -39.63
N PHE A 251 -10.95 14.90 -38.62
CA PHE A 251 -11.69 16.15 -38.81
C PHE A 251 -10.89 17.18 -39.62
N VAL A 252 -9.64 17.44 -39.24
CA VAL A 252 -8.76 18.36 -39.97
C VAL A 252 -8.48 17.86 -41.39
N GLY A 253 -8.20 16.57 -41.56
CA GLY A 253 -7.88 15.97 -42.86
C GLY A 253 -9.06 15.92 -43.83
N MET A 254 -10.25 15.55 -43.35
CA MET A 254 -11.44 15.32 -44.19
C MET A 254 -12.31 16.56 -44.36
N VAL A 255 -12.48 17.37 -43.30
CA VAL A 255 -13.42 18.50 -43.29
C VAL A 255 -12.75 19.83 -43.61
N ILE A 256 -11.65 20.13 -42.92
CA ILE A 256 -10.95 21.42 -43.01
C ILE A 256 -10.07 21.48 -44.26
N TYR A 257 -9.08 20.60 -44.37
CA TYR A 257 -8.16 20.59 -45.51
C TYR A 257 -8.70 19.80 -46.70
N ARG A 258 -9.61 18.84 -46.47
CA ARG A 258 -10.24 18.00 -47.51
C ARG A 258 -9.22 17.24 -48.37
N GLU A 259 -8.10 16.85 -47.76
CA GLU A 259 -7.00 16.11 -48.39
C GLU A 259 -7.19 14.59 -48.21
N VAL A 260 -7.89 14.17 -47.15
CA VAL A 260 -8.19 12.76 -46.85
C VAL A 260 -9.61 12.42 -47.30
N LYS A 261 -9.77 11.42 -48.17
CA LYS A 261 -11.08 10.90 -48.60
C LYS A 261 -11.39 9.60 -47.86
N PHE A 262 -12.67 9.22 -47.81
CA PHE A 262 -13.11 7.95 -47.20
C PHE A 262 -12.37 6.72 -47.74
N LYS A 263 -11.97 6.73 -49.02
CA LYS A 263 -11.21 5.62 -49.64
C LYS A 263 -9.78 5.52 -49.11
N ASP A 264 -9.18 6.66 -48.73
CA ASP A 264 -7.81 6.70 -48.21
C ASP A 264 -7.73 6.15 -46.78
N LEU A 265 -8.87 6.06 -46.07
CA LEU A 265 -8.93 5.51 -44.71
C LEU A 265 -8.48 4.04 -44.66
N VAL A 266 -8.80 3.25 -45.68
CA VAL A 266 -8.38 1.83 -45.73
C VAL A 266 -6.86 1.75 -45.77
N ASP A 267 -6.22 2.54 -46.62
CA ASP A 267 -4.76 2.58 -46.72
C ASP A 267 -4.11 3.07 -45.42
N ILE A 268 -4.69 4.11 -44.80
CA ILE A 268 -4.24 4.65 -43.51
C ILE A 268 -4.33 3.59 -42.41
N PHE A 269 -5.47 2.88 -42.29
CA PHE A 269 -5.64 1.85 -41.27
C PHE A 269 -4.70 0.67 -41.49
N VAL A 270 -4.52 0.23 -42.75
CA VAL A 270 -3.59 -0.88 -43.06
C VAL A 270 -2.15 -0.49 -42.76
N GLU A 271 -1.71 0.72 -43.10
CA GLU A 271 -0.37 1.22 -42.81
C GLU A 271 -0.11 1.35 -41.30
N SER A 272 -1.12 1.81 -40.56
CA SER A 272 -1.09 1.93 -39.10
C SER A 272 -1.09 0.57 -38.41
N ALA A 273 -1.89 -0.38 -38.89
CA ALA A 273 -1.95 -1.74 -38.36
C ALA A 273 -0.64 -2.51 -38.60
N LYS A 274 0.01 -2.35 -39.76
CA LYS A 274 1.33 -2.95 -40.03
C LYS A 274 2.39 -2.43 -39.08
N THR A 275 2.42 -1.12 -38.85
CA THR A 275 3.37 -0.48 -37.95
C THR A 275 3.13 -0.93 -36.50
N THR A 276 1.88 -0.89 -36.06
CA THR A 276 1.47 -1.33 -34.72
C THR A 276 1.77 -2.81 -34.49
N GLY A 277 1.40 -3.69 -35.44
CA GLY A 277 1.61 -5.13 -35.30
C GLY A 277 3.10 -5.51 -35.16
N GLY A 278 3.99 -4.81 -35.87
CA GLY A 278 5.43 -4.96 -35.69
C GLY A 278 5.89 -4.58 -34.28
N ILE A 279 5.41 -3.44 -33.76
CA ILE A 279 5.74 -2.98 -32.40
C ILE A 279 5.20 -3.96 -31.35
N MET A 280 3.93 -4.37 -31.45
CA MET A 280 3.32 -5.27 -30.47
C MET A 280 3.93 -6.67 -30.48
N LEU A 281 4.41 -7.15 -31.64
CA LEU A 281 5.15 -8.42 -31.70
C LEU A 281 6.50 -8.33 -30.98
N ILE A 282 7.20 -7.19 -31.11
CA ILE A 282 8.43 -6.93 -30.33
C ILE A 282 8.10 -6.95 -28.84
N VAL A 283 7.04 -6.24 -28.41
CA VAL A 283 6.60 -6.18 -27.01
C VAL A 283 6.33 -7.59 -26.45
N ALA A 284 5.59 -8.43 -27.18
CA ALA A 284 5.27 -9.80 -26.75
C ALA A 284 6.54 -10.63 -26.51
N CYS A 285 7.42 -10.71 -27.52
CA CYS A 285 8.64 -11.49 -27.44
C CYS A 285 9.66 -10.91 -26.45
N ALA A 286 9.69 -9.59 -26.31
CA ALA A 286 10.52 -8.90 -25.34
C ALA A 286 10.08 -9.16 -23.90
N SER A 287 8.78 -9.20 -23.64
CA SER A 287 8.25 -9.50 -22.31
C SER A 287 8.67 -10.90 -21.87
N LEU A 288 8.64 -11.86 -22.79
CA LEU A 288 9.19 -13.19 -22.56
C LEU A 288 10.71 -13.18 -22.31
N PHE A 289 11.47 -12.39 -23.08
CA PHE A 289 12.92 -12.25 -22.88
C PHE A 289 13.27 -11.62 -21.53
N SER A 290 12.52 -10.58 -21.15
CA SER A 290 12.61 -9.90 -19.85
C SER A 290 12.33 -10.88 -18.72
N PHE A 291 11.23 -11.65 -18.82
CA PHE A 291 10.89 -12.72 -17.89
C PHE A 291 12.05 -13.71 -17.71
N VAL A 292 12.62 -14.23 -18.81
CA VAL A 292 13.77 -15.16 -18.74
C VAL A 292 14.99 -14.50 -18.09
N CYS A 293 15.25 -13.22 -18.36
CA CYS A 293 16.36 -12.50 -17.72
C CYS A 293 16.18 -12.35 -16.22
N THR A 294 14.98 -12.01 -15.76
CA THR A 294 14.67 -11.89 -14.34
C THR A 294 14.68 -13.26 -13.66
N LYS A 295 13.93 -14.22 -14.21
CA LYS A 295 13.78 -15.59 -13.69
C LYS A 295 15.10 -16.29 -13.43
N PHE A 296 16.04 -16.22 -14.37
CA PHE A 296 17.32 -16.93 -14.23
C PHE A 296 18.42 -16.06 -13.61
N GLY A 297 18.05 -14.99 -12.90
CA GLY A 297 18.98 -14.11 -12.18
C GLY A 297 19.99 -13.41 -13.10
N ILE A 298 19.69 -13.29 -14.40
CA ILE A 298 20.58 -12.65 -15.38
C ILE A 298 20.62 -11.15 -15.10
N SER A 299 19.48 -10.56 -14.76
CA SER A 299 19.36 -9.15 -14.35
C SER A 299 20.15 -8.88 -13.05
N GLN A 300 20.02 -9.72 -12.03
CA GLN A 300 20.81 -9.64 -10.79
C GLN A 300 22.31 -9.84 -11.03
N ALA A 301 22.72 -10.84 -11.83
CA ALA A 301 24.13 -11.07 -12.13
C ALA A 301 24.75 -9.92 -12.93
N ALA A 302 24.00 -9.37 -13.89
CA ALA A 302 24.39 -8.16 -14.60
C ALA A 302 24.47 -6.96 -13.65
N SER A 303 23.52 -6.81 -12.72
CA SER A 303 23.53 -5.78 -11.68
C SER A 303 24.74 -5.90 -10.75
N GLY A 304 25.08 -7.09 -10.26
CA GLY A 304 26.26 -7.33 -9.43
C GLY A 304 27.57 -7.04 -10.17
N LEU A 305 27.67 -7.44 -11.44
CA LEU A 305 28.82 -7.13 -12.27
C LEU A 305 28.92 -5.63 -12.57
N LEU A 306 27.80 -4.98 -12.91
CA LEU A 306 27.77 -3.52 -13.10
C LEU A 306 28.12 -2.79 -11.80
N SER A 307 27.60 -3.19 -10.65
CA SER A 307 27.89 -2.58 -9.35
C SER A 307 29.35 -2.76 -8.94
N SER A 308 29.97 -3.88 -9.32
CA SER A 308 31.41 -4.10 -9.11
C SER A 308 32.31 -3.17 -9.92
N VAL A 309 31.80 -2.59 -11.01
CA VAL A 309 32.52 -1.66 -11.89
C VAL A 309 32.07 -0.21 -11.68
N ALA A 310 30.78 -0.01 -11.40
CA ALA A 310 30.11 1.27 -11.26
C ALA A 310 29.87 1.55 -9.77
N HIS A 311 30.94 1.91 -9.08
CA HIS A 311 30.90 2.31 -7.66
C HIS A 311 30.15 3.64 -7.42
N ASN A 312 29.72 4.34 -8.47
CA ASN A 312 28.97 5.60 -8.37
C ASN A 312 28.05 5.84 -9.58
N GLN A 313 27.03 6.68 -9.37
CA GLN A 313 26.04 7.09 -10.38
C GLN A 313 26.69 7.56 -11.70
N PHE A 314 27.81 8.29 -11.62
CA PHE A 314 28.49 8.84 -12.80
C PHE A 314 29.00 7.73 -13.74
N THR A 315 29.63 6.70 -13.16
CA THR A 315 30.19 5.57 -13.92
C THR A 315 29.09 4.72 -14.53
N PHE A 316 28.03 4.47 -13.77
CA PHE A 316 26.84 3.76 -14.25
C PHE A 316 26.24 4.46 -15.48
N LEU A 317 25.94 5.77 -15.36
CA LEU A 317 25.35 6.55 -16.45
C LEU A 317 26.24 6.63 -17.69
N LEU A 318 27.57 6.64 -17.51
CA LEU A 318 28.50 6.59 -18.64
C LEU A 318 28.43 5.24 -19.38
N ILE A 319 28.41 4.12 -18.65
CA ILE A 319 28.26 2.78 -19.22
C ILE A 319 26.93 2.66 -19.97
N VAL A 320 25.84 3.12 -19.34
CA VAL A 320 24.49 3.20 -19.92
C VAL A 320 24.51 3.95 -21.26
N ASN A 321 25.12 5.13 -21.30
CA ASN A 321 25.22 5.93 -22.52
C ASN A 321 25.93 5.18 -23.65
N VAL A 322 27.06 4.55 -23.34
CA VAL A 322 27.82 3.78 -24.33
C VAL A 322 26.99 2.61 -24.86
N ILE A 323 26.34 1.85 -23.98
CA ILE A 323 25.52 0.70 -24.38
C ILE A 323 24.34 1.13 -25.24
N PHE A 324 23.56 2.14 -24.81
CA PHE A 324 22.40 2.59 -25.57
C PHE A 324 22.76 3.24 -26.91
N LEU A 325 23.87 3.98 -27.00
CA LEU A 325 24.35 4.51 -28.28
C LEU A 325 24.70 3.38 -29.25
N ILE A 326 25.44 2.37 -28.79
CA ILE A 326 25.79 1.22 -29.62
C ILE A 326 24.53 0.45 -30.02
N ALA A 327 23.63 0.18 -29.07
CA ALA A 327 22.38 -0.52 -29.32
C ALA A 327 21.54 0.19 -30.39
N GLY A 328 21.32 1.50 -30.22
CA GLY A 328 20.52 2.29 -31.15
C GLY A 328 21.10 2.38 -32.57
N CYS A 329 22.38 2.04 -32.76
CA CYS A 329 22.96 1.92 -34.10
C CYS A 329 22.30 0.76 -34.87
N PHE A 330 22.03 -0.37 -34.22
CA PHE A 330 21.62 -1.62 -34.87
C PHE A 330 20.12 -1.87 -34.82
N ILE A 331 19.46 -1.44 -33.75
CA ILE A 331 18.06 -1.75 -33.48
C ILE A 331 17.25 -0.47 -33.22
N ASP A 332 15.93 -0.55 -33.42
CA ASP A 332 15.05 0.59 -33.12
C ASP A 332 14.94 0.85 -31.61
N ALA A 333 14.47 2.06 -31.25
CA ALA A 333 14.45 2.50 -29.86
C ALA A 333 13.53 1.63 -28.99
N ASN A 334 12.37 1.20 -29.51
CA ASN A 334 11.42 0.43 -28.74
C ASN A 334 12.00 -0.95 -28.41
N SER A 335 12.59 -1.63 -29.42
CA SER A 335 13.32 -2.88 -29.21
C SER A 335 14.43 -2.74 -28.18
N ALA A 336 15.22 -1.66 -28.24
CA ALA A 336 16.32 -1.44 -27.30
C ALA A 336 15.84 -1.22 -25.87
N MET A 337 14.76 -0.44 -25.66
CA MET A 337 14.20 -0.22 -24.33
C MET A 337 13.80 -1.53 -23.67
N TYR A 338 13.11 -2.39 -24.40
CA TYR A 338 12.68 -3.70 -23.92
C TYR A 338 13.84 -4.65 -23.54
N ILE A 339 14.99 -4.52 -24.21
CA ILE A 339 16.16 -5.36 -23.94
C ILE A 339 16.94 -4.84 -22.75
N PHE A 340 17.25 -3.54 -22.72
CA PHE A 340 18.24 -2.99 -21.79
C PHE A 340 17.64 -2.42 -20.52
N ILE A 341 16.39 -1.93 -20.54
CA ILE A 341 15.78 -1.33 -19.35
C ILE A 341 15.59 -2.34 -18.22
N PRO A 342 15.02 -3.54 -18.43
CA PRO A 342 14.90 -4.52 -17.34
C PRO A 342 16.23 -4.90 -16.68
N ILE A 343 17.33 -4.87 -17.46
CA ILE A 343 18.68 -5.19 -16.97
C ILE A 343 19.26 -4.03 -16.15
N MET A 344 19.00 -2.79 -16.56
CA MET A 344 19.62 -1.59 -15.97
C MET A 344 18.76 -0.94 -14.87
N LEU A 345 17.45 -1.17 -14.87
CA LEU A 345 16.51 -0.57 -13.94
C LEU A 345 16.82 -0.91 -12.47
N PRO A 346 17.12 -2.17 -12.09
CA PRO A 346 17.47 -2.49 -10.70
C PRO A 346 18.70 -1.72 -10.22
N VAL A 347 19.73 -1.57 -11.07
CA VAL A 347 20.93 -0.80 -10.75
C VAL A 347 20.62 0.70 -10.62
N CYS A 348 19.77 1.22 -11.50
CA CYS A 348 19.33 2.62 -11.46
C CYS A 348 18.60 2.94 -10.14
N LYS A 349 17.70 2.04 -9.72
CA LYS A 349 16.97 2.12 -8.45
C LYS A 349 17.92 2.06 -7.26
N ALA A 350 18.80 1.05 -7.21
CA ALA A 350 19.77 0.86 -6.12
C ALA A 350 20.74 2.06 -5.96
N LEU A 351 21.05 2.76 -7.05
CA LEU A 351 21.86 3.97 -7.01
C LEU A 351 21.04 5.23 -6.69
N GLY A 352 19.73 5.14 -6.47
CA GLY A 352 18.86 6.28 -6.18
C GLY A 352 18.69 7.28 -7.33
N TYR A 353 18.91 6.88 -8.58
CA TYR A 353 18.78 7.78 -9.72
C TYR A 353 17.33 7.87 -10.21
N ASP A 354 16.89 9.10 -10.53
CA ASP A 354 15.51 9.40 -10.93
C ASP A 354 15.09 8.62 -12.20
N LEU A 355 13.95 7.91 -12.10
CA LEU A 355 13.49 6.98 -13.14
C LEU A 355 12.98 7.71 -14.38
N VAL A 356 12.41 8.90 -14.26
CA VAL A 356 12.00 9.71 -15.41
C VAL A 356 13.24 10.24 -16.11
N ALA A 357 14.21 10.78 -15.35
CA ALA A 357 15.49 11.23 -15.91
C ALA A 357 16.22 10.11 -16.65
N PHE A 358 16.23 8.90 -16.09
CA PHE A 358 16.83 7.71 -16.71
C PHE A 358 16.17 7.38 -18.06
N GLY A 359 14.84 7.40 -18.11
CA GLY A 359 14.07 7.17 -19.34
C GLY A 359 14.32 8.24 -20.41
N ILE A 360 14.45 9.51 -20.02
CA ILE A 360 14.84 10.58 -20.94
C ILE A 360 16.26 10.35 -21.48
N VAL A 361 17.23 10.02 -20.61
CA VAL A 361 18.62 9.72 -21.02
C VAL A 361 18.66 8.55 -22.01
N ALA A 362 17.99 7.44 -21.70
CA ALA A 362 17.91 6.28 -22.58
C ALA A 362 17.30 6.64 -23.94
N THR A 363 16.23 7.45 -23.96
CA THR A 363 15.56 7.86 -25.20
C THR A 363 16.43 8.78 -26.05
N VAL A 364 17.14 9.74 -25.43
CA VAL A 364 18.08 10.63 -26.14
C VAL A 364 19.26 9.83 -26.72
N ASN A 365 19.81 8.86 -25.97
CA ASN A 365 20.84 7.95 -26.50
C ASN A 365 20.35 7.22 -27.75
N LEU A 366 19.17 6.62 -27.67
CA LEU A 366 18.60 5.84 -28.77
C LEU A 366 18.27 6.72 -29.98
N ALA A 367 17.83 7.96 -29.76
CA ALA A 367 17.62 8.94 -30.83
C ALA A 367 18.92 9.25 -31.58
N ILE A 368 20.04 9.36 -30.86
CA ILE A 368 21.37 9.54 -31.46
C ILE A 368 21.83 8.26 -32.16
N GLY A 369 21.60 7.10 -31.54
CA GLY A 369 21.91 5.79 -32.11
C GLY A 369 21.25 5.58 -33.47
N GLN A 370 19.98 5.96 -33.64
CA GLN A 370 19.24 5.82 -34.91
C GLN A 370 19.84 6.59 -36.10
N VAL A 371 20.79 7.49 -35.86
CA VAL A 371 21.55 8.20 -36.90
C VAL A 371 23.05 7.95 -36.85
N THR A 372 23.49 7.00 -36.02
CA THR A 372 24.90 6.65 -35.84
C THR A 372 25.26 5.41 -36.67
N PRO A 373 26.32 5.46 -37.51
CA PRO A 373 26.83 4.28 -38.22
C PRO A 373 27.25 3.16 -37.24
N PRO A 374 27.16 1.87 -37.61
CA PRO A 374 27.20 1.36 -38.98
C PRO A 374 25.85 1.24 -39.69
N VAL A 375 24.73 1.17 -38.96
CA VAL A 375 23.40 0.95 -39.55
C VAL A 375 22.57 2.25 -39.50
N GLY A 376 22.06 2.64 -38.34
CA GLY A 376 21.30 3.88 -38.15
C GLY A 376 20.04 3.94 -39.04
N VAL A 377 18.91 3.42 -38.56
CA VAL A 377 17.67 3.26 -39.34
C VAL A 377 17.24 4.55 -40.06
N ASN A 378 17.39 5.72 -39.42
CA ASN A 378 17.01 7.00 -40.03
C ASN A 378 17.92 7.39 -41.20
N LEU A 379 19.20 6.98 -41.19
CA LEU A 379 20.10 7.18 -42.32
C LEU A 379 19.63 6.41 -43.56
N PHE A 380 19.23 5.14 -43.37
CA PHE A 380 18.72 4.30 -44.47
C PHE A 380 17.44 4.84 -45.08
N VAL A 381 16.49 5.27 -44.25
CA VAL A 381 15.26 5.89 -44.76
C VAL A 381 15.59 7.18 -45.50
N ALA A 382 16.52 7.99 -45.01
CA ALA A 382 16.91 9.23 -45.67
C ALA A 382 17.59 8.99 -47.03
N ILE A 383 18.46 7.97 -47.14
CA ILE A 383 19.09 7.57 -48.41
C ILE A 383 18.04 7.13 -49.44
N SER A 384 16.95 6.49 -49.00
CA SER A 384 15.87 6.02 -49.90
C SER A 384 15.09 7.16 -50.57
N VAL A 385 15.21 8.40 -50.07
CA VAL A 385 14.52 9.57 -50.60
C VAL A 385 15.14 10.02 -51.91
N LYS A 386 14.31 10.11 -52.95
CA LYS A 386 14.73 10.59 -54.28
C LYS A 386 14.95 12.11 -54.27
N ILE A 387 16.17 12.54 -54.56
CA ILE A 387 16.55 13.96 -54.61
C ILE A 387 16.35 14.54 -56.02
N LYS A 388 16.92 13.88 -57.04
CA LYS A 388 16.84 14.26 -58.46
C LYS A 388 17.07 13.04 -59.36
N LYS A 389 16.78 13.14 -60.66
CA LYS A 389 17.16 12.09 -61.64
C LYS A 389 18.70 11.92 -61.65
N GLY A 390 19.20 10.90 -60.94
CA GLY A 390 20.60 10.43 -60.96
C GLY A 390 21.51 10.88 -59.81
N LEU A 391 21.00 11.58 -58.78
CA LEU A 391 21.76 11.94 -57.56
C LEU A 391 21.30 11.06 -56.41
N GLU A 392 22.13 10.07 -56.06
CA GLU A 392 21.94 9.17 -54.92
C GLU A 392 23.06 9.43 -53.89
N VAL A 393 22.71 9.42 -52.61
CA VAL A 393 23.69 9.56 -51.52
C VAL A 393 24.03 8.17 -51.03
N THR A 394 25.31 7.81 -51.05
CA THR A 394 25.76 6.52 -50.54
C THR A 394 25.80 6.52 -49.00
N LEU A 395 25.71 5.33 -48.40
CA LEU A 395 25.85 5.16 -46.94
C LEU A 395 27.19 5.74 -46.44
N GLN A 396 28.27 5.63 -47.22
CA GLN A 396 29.58 6.15 -46.84
C GLN A 396 29.62 7.69 -46.80
N GLU A 397 28.94 8.35 -47.74
CA GLU A 397 28.89 9.82 -47.80
C GLU A 397 28.06 10.39 -46.66
N ILE A 398 26.87 9.82 -46.40
CA ILE A 398 26.01 10.28 -45.30
C ILE A 398 26.64 9.98 -43.92
N SER A 399 27.31 8.83 -43.76
CA SER A 399 27.97 8.44 -42.51
C SER A 399 29.07 9.43 -42.10
N LYS A 400 29.76 10.04 -43.06
CA LYS A 400 30.73 11.11 -42.79
C LYS A 400 30.05 12.44 -42.53
N ALA A 401 28.97 12.74 -43.27
CA ALA A 401 28.25 14.00 -43.16
C ALA A 401 27.48 14.16 -41.84
N VAL A 402 27.06 13.05 -41.21
CA VAL A 402 26.28 13.07 -39.96
C VAL A 402 27.14 13.30 -38.70
N LEU A 403 28.45 13.03 -38.74
CA LEU A 403 29.33 13.12 -37.57
C LEU A 403 29.27 14.45 -36.80
N PRO A 404 29.25 15.64 -37.43
CA PRO A 404 29.13 16.90 -36.69
C PRO A 404 27.79 17.03 -35.96
N MET A 405 26.73 16.41 -36.49
CA MET A 405 25.39 16.42 -35.91
C MET A 405 25.32 15.46 -34.72
N ILE A 406 25.90 14.26 -34.86
CA ILE A 406 26.08 13.32 -33.74
C ILE A 406 26.86 13.98 -32.60
N ALA A 407 28.00 14.61 -32.91
CA ALA A 407 28.82 15.27 -31.89
C ALA A 407 28.02 16.35 -31.13
N ALA A 408 27.22 17.14 -31.84
CA ALA A 408 26.36 18.15 -31.22
C ALA A 408 25.28 17.53 -30.32
N CYS A 409 24.63 16.46 -30.76
CA CYS A 409 23.64 15.75 -29.94
C CYS A 409 24.27 15.01 -28.75
N VAL A 410 25.48 14.48 -28.88
CA VAL A 410 26.22 13.85 -27.77
C VAL A 410 26.55 14.88 -26.68
N VAL A 411 26.85 16.13 -27.04
CA VAL A 411 27.00 17.20 -26.03
C VAL A 411 25.70 17.41 -25.26
N VAL A 412 24.55 17.40 -25.95
CA VAL A 412 23.23 17.49 -25.30
C VAL A 412 22.97 16.27 -24.41
N LEU A 413 23.29 15.07 -24.88
CA LEU A 413 23.19 13.85 -24.11
C LEU A 413 23.99 13.95 -22.79
N LEU A 414 25.24 14.41 -22.83
CA LEU A 414 26.06 14.55 -21.62
C LEU A 414 25.46 15.57 -20.65
N MET A 415 24.88 16.67 -21.16
CA MET A 415 24.17 17.63 -20.31
C MET A 415 22.95 16.99 -19.64
N VAL A 416 22.11 16.29 -20.41
CA VAL A 416 20.90 15.61 -19.90
C VAL A 416 21.25 14.48 -18.93
N THR A 417 22.36 13.79 -19.16
CA THR A 417 22.85 12.69 -18.31
C THR A 417 23.31 13.19 -16.95
N TYR A 418 24.11 14.26 -16.91
CA TYR A 418 24.75 14.70 -15.68
C TYR A 418 24.04 15.86 -14.98
N ILE A 419 22.99 16.41 -15.59
CA ILE A 419 22.13 17.45 -15.02
C ILE A 419 20.67 16.97 -15.09
N PRO A 420 20.23 16.09 -14.18
CA PRO A 420 18.89 15.48 -14.21
C PRO A 420 17.76 16.53 -14.19
N GLN A 421 18.01 17.72 -13.65
CA GLN A 421 17.06 18.84 -13.63
C GLN A 421 16.61 19.26 -15.04
N ILE A 422 17.43 19.02 -16.08
CA ILE A 422 17.02 19.27 -17.46
C ILE A 422 15.81 18.40 -17.84
N SER A 423 15.75 17.18 -17.32
CA SER A 423 14.68 16.21 -17.55
C SER A 423 13.56 16.32 -16.53
N THR A 424 13.84 16.67 -15.28
CA THR A 424 12.88 16.55 -14.16
C THR A 424 12.21 17.87 -13.77
N CYS A 425 12.73 19.03 -14.17
CA CYS A 425 12.19 20.34 -13.76
C CYS A 425 10.74 20.57 -14.23
N LEU A 426 10.43 20.30 -15.50
CA LEU A 426 9.06 20.44 -16.01
C LEU A 426 8.09 19.40 -15.43
N PRO A 427 8.44 18.09 -15.39
CA PRO A 427 7.60 17.10 -14.72
C PRO A 427 7.25 17.48 -13.29
N LYS A 428 8.24 17.80 -12.45
CA LYS A 428 8.00 18.19 -11.04
C LYS A 428 7.13 19.44 -10.91
N LEU A 429 7.26 20.39 -11.84
CA LEU A 429 6.43 21.59 -11.86
C LEU A 429 4.96 21.29 -12.19
N PHE A 430 4.69 20.34 -13.08
CA PHE A 430 3.33 19.98 -13.48
C PHE A 430 2.68 18.95 -12.55
N ALA A 431 3.43 17.98 -12.05
CA ALA A 431 2.93 16.88 -11.23
C ALA A 431 2.91 17.21 -9.73
N GLY A 432 3.79 18.09 -9.23
CA GLY A 432 3.84 18.39 -7.80
C GLY A 432 4.19 17.15 -6.97
N SER A 433 3.33 16.79 -6.01
CA SER A 433 3.47 15.57 -5.20
C SER A 433 3.26 14.29 -6.01
N SER A 434 2.44 14.32 -7.07
CA SER A 434 2.13 13.15 -7.92
C SER A 434 3.25 12.74 -8.90
N TYR A 435 4.48 13.18 -8.65
CA TYR A 435 5.63 12.93 -9.53
C TYR A 435 6.19 11.51 -9.32
N THR A 436 6.18 10.71 -10.39
CA THR A 436 6.49 9.27 -10.34
C THR A 436 7.98 8.92 -10.52
N GLY A 437 8.85 9.91 -10.74
CA GLY A 437 10.27 9.67 -11.05
C GLY A 437 11.17 9.44 -9.83
N THR A 438 10.70 9.75 -8.63
CA THR A 438 11.48 9.65 -7.39
C THR A 438 11.68 8.18 -7.00
N SER A 439 12.92 7.69 -7.12
CA SER A 439 13.33 6.42 -6.51
C SER A 439 13.30 6.60 -4.99
N LYS A 440 12.31 6.01 -4.29
CA LYS A 440 12.18 6.03 -2.83
C LYS A 440 13.24 5.18 -2.09
N LEU A 441 14.35 4.83 -2.73
CA LEU A 441 15.51 4.21 -2.06
C LEU A 441 16.47 5.23 -1.41
N ALA A 442 16.21 6.53 -1.56
CA ALA A 442 17.11 7.59 -1.06
C ALA A 442 16.44 8.60 -0.10
N ALA A 443 15.17 8.37 0.26
CA ALA A 443 14.55 8.98 1.42
C ALA A 443 14.30 7.83 2.40
N ASP A 444 14.92 7.91 3.56
CA ASP A 444 14.73 7.04 4.74
C ASP A 444 15.47 5.72 4.88
N ASP A 445 16.63 5.55 4.21
CA ASP A 445 17.68 4.65 4.71
C ASP A 445 18.31 5.15 6.05
N SER A 446 17.86 6.31 6.56
CA SER A 446 18.20 6.83 7.88
C SER A 446 17.04 6.82 8.88
N GLU A 447 15.85 6.35 8.51
CA GLU A 447 14.73 6.15 9.45
C GLU A 447 14.30 4.68 9.57
N ALA A 448 14.98 3.74 8.89
CA ALA A 448 15.17 2.40 9.43
C ALA A 448 16.12 2.47 10.64
N GLU A 449 15.79 3.26 11.66
CA GLU A 449 16.29 3.00 12.99
C GLU A 449 15.85 1.58 13.34
N GLU A 450 16.81 0.77 13.78
CA GLU A 450 16.54 -0.46 14.50
C GLU A 450 15.53 -0.14 15.61
N ARG A 451 14.23 -0.33 15.35
CA ARG A 451 13.28 -0.64 16.41
C ARG A 451 13.68 -2.01 16.92
N GLN A 452 14.66 -2.02 17.81
CA GLN A 452 14.85 -3.12 18.75
C GLN A 452 13.65 -3.07 19.70
N SER A 453 12.49 -3.52 19.23
CA SER A 453 11.58 -4.20 20.13
C SER A 453 12.21 -5.55 20.46
N ASP A 454 12.11 -5.97 21.72
CA ASP A 454 12.73 -7.21 22.21
C ASP A 454 11.90 -8.45 21.79
N ASP A 455 11.28 -8.37 20.60
CA ASP A 455 10.18 -9.24 20.22
C ASP A 455 10.66 -10.54 19.57
N ASP A 456 9.94 -11.62 19.89
CA ASP A 456 10.26 -13.00 19.57
C ASP A 456 10.40 -13.26 18.04
N TYR A 457 9.70 -12.51 17.19
CA TYR A 457 9.70 -12.71 15.73
C TYR A 457 10.99 -12.25 15.00
N ASN A 458 11.92 -11.59 15.68
CA ASN A 458 13.22 -11.16 15.11
C ASN A 458 14.35 -12.17 15.29
N LYS A 459 14.12 -13.23 16.07
CA LYS A 459 15.11 -14.24 16.43
C LYS A 459 14.57 -15.63 16.07
N ILE A 460 15.45 -16.47 15.53
CA ILE A 460 15.21 -17.89 15.30
C ILE A 460 16.46 -18.65 15.73
N ASP A 461 16.28 -19.86 16.24
CA ASP A 461 17.41 -20.70 16.68
C ASP A 461 18.32 -21.08 15.50
N ASP A 462 19.58 -21.39 15.80
CA ASP A 462 20.55 -21.86 14.81
C ASP A 462 20.30 -23.35 14.51
N TYR A 463 19.80 -23.62 13.31
CA TYR A 463 19.49 -24.95 12.78
C TYR A 463 20.42 -25.35 11.63
N SER A 464 21.61 -24.75 11.55
CA SER A 464 22.56 -24.97 10.45
C SER A 464 23.12 -26.40 10.39
N ASP A 465 22.96 -27.18 11.46
CA ASP A 465 23.39 -28.58 11.56
C ASP A 465 22.39 -29.60 10.98
N LEU A 466 21.18 -29.19 10.60
CA LEU A 466 20.14 -30.04 10.00
C LEU A 466 20.42 -30.47 8.54
N GLY A 467 21.64 -30.24 8.03
CA GLY A 467 22.06 -30.75 6.72
C GLY A 467 21.45 -30.04 5.51
N TRP A 468 21.20 -28.74 5.60
CA TRP A 468 20.67 -27.91 4.51
C TRP A 468 21.52 -27.96 3.24
N GLU A 469 20.88 -28.14 2.09
CA GLU A 469 21.51 -27.94 0.79
C GLU A 469 21.60 -26.45 0.45
N GLU A 470 22.58 -26.06 -0.38
CA GLU A 470 22.64 -24.69 -0.88
C GLU A 470 21.53 -24.45 -1.89
N GLN A 471 20.56 -23.62 -1.50
CA GLN A 471 19.37 -23.34 -2.29
C GLN A 471 19.08 -21.85 -2.32
N THR A 472 18.38 -21.43 -3.37
CA THR A 472 17.87 -20.06 -3.49
C THR A 472 16.42 -20.12 -3.90
N TRP A 473 15.57 -19.53 -3.07
CA TRP A 473 14.14 -19.44 -3.29
C TRP A 473 13.79 -18.02 -3.73
N ASN A 474 12.84 -17.89 -4.64
CA ASN A 474 12.31 -16.60 -5.06
C ASN A 474 10.95 -16.39 -4.39
N PHE A 475 10.88 -15.35 -3.57
CA PHE A 475 9.65 -14.84 -3.00
C PHE A 475 9.00 -13.85 -3.98
N ALA A 476 7.69 -13.98 -4.20
CA ALA A 476 6.93 -13.04 -5.02
C ALA A 476 5.71 -12.48 -4.28
N CYS A 477 5.41 -11.21 -4.54
CA CYS A 477 4.17 -10.56 -4.13
C CYS A 477 3.75 -9.50 -5.16
N SER A 478 2.48 -9.10 -5.13
CA SER A 478 1.91 -8.16 -6.11
C SER A 478 2.05 -6.68 -5.75
N THR A 479 2.41 -6.38 -4.51
CA THR A 479 2.56 -5.03 -3.95
C THR A 479 3.99 -4.51 -4.13
N THR A 480 4.25 -3.23 -3.84
CA THR A 480 5.57 -2.61 -4.02
C THR A 480 6.60 -3.10 -2.99
N GLU A 481 7.89 -2.83 -3.23
CA GLU A 481 9.01 -3.21 -2.34
C GLU A 481 8.86 -2.62 -0.93
N THR A 482 8.11 -1.53 -0.76
CA THR A 482 7.85 -0.86 0.53
C THR A 482 6.58 -1.34 1.24
N SER A 483 5.90 -2.35 0.69
CA SER A 483 4.67 -2.88 1.28
C SER A 483 4.97 -3.89 2.39
N THR A 484 4.02 -4.07 3.31
CA THR A 484 4.09 -5.04 4.39
C THR A 484 4.31 -6.46 3.88
N TRP A 485 3.72 -6.82 2.73
CA TRP A 485 3.87 -8.14 2.12
C TRP A 485 5.33 -8.40 1.68
N ALA A 486 5.99 -7.38 1.11
CA ALA A 486 7.39 -7.50 0.69
C ALA A 486 8.32 -7.54 1.91
N GLN A 487 8.03 -6.74 2.94
CA GLN A 487 8.77 -6.72 4.20
C GLN A 487 8.64 -8.06 4.94
N ALA A 488 7.49 -8.72 4.91
CA ALA A 488 7.30 -10.06 5.46
C ALA A 488 8.15 -11.11 4.72
N GLY A 489 8.18 -11.04 3.38
CA GLY A 489 9.07 -11.89 2.57
C GLY A 489 10.55 -11.66 2.88
N GLU A 490 10.96 -10.40 3.10
CA GLU A 490 12.32 -10.05 3.56
C GLU A 490 12.62 -10.60 4.95
N GLN A 491 11.68 -10.49 5.89
CA GLN A 491 11.82 -11.01 7.24
C GLN A 491 11.97 -12.53 7.24
N PHE A 492 11.11 -13.24 6.50
CA PHE A 492 11.25 -14.67 6.28
C PHE A 492 12.63 -15.03 5.70
N GLY A 493 13.09 -14.26 4.71
CA GLY A 493 14.42 -14.43 4.11
C GLY A 493 15.56 -14.28 5.12
N LYS A 494 15.49 -13.27 6.00
CA LYS A 494 16.46 -13.05 7.08
C LYS A 494 16.45 -14.21 8.08
N LEU A 495 15.27 -14.64 8.52
CA LEU A 495 15.10 -15.76 9.45
C LEU A 495 15.66 -17.06 8.86
N MET A 496 15.35 -17.36 7.60
CA MET A 496 15.92 -18.53 6.92
C MET A 496 17.43 -18.44 6.73
N GLU A 497 17.99 -17.26 6.44
CA GLU A 497 19.45 -17.10 6.32
C GLU A 497 20.14 -17.32 7.69
N GLN A 498 19.54 -16.84 8.78
CA GLN A 498 20.01 -17.05 10.15
C GLN A 498 19.92 -18.53 10.55
N ALA A 499 18.74 -19.13 10.44
CA ALA A 499 18.46 -20.51 10.84
C ALA A 499 19.31 -21.53 10.08
N THR A 500 19.66 -21.25 8.82
CA THR A 500 20.37 -22.23 7.96
C THR A 500 21.87 -21.95 7.83
N GLY A 501 22.40 -20.93 8.52
CA GLY A 501 23.79 -20.51 8.35
C GLY A 501 24.10 -20.03 6.92
N GLY A 502 23.12 -19.44 6.24
CA GLY A 502 23.22 -18.92 4.88
C GLY A 502 23.08 -19.95 3.75
N LYS A 503 22.61 -21.16 4.05
CA LYS A 503 22.42 -22.23 3.06
C LYS A 503 21.16 -22.05 2.23
N VAL A 504 20.09 -21.55 2.84
CA VAL A 504 18.87 -21.13 2.15
C VAL A 504 18.88 -19.61 2.04
N LYS A 505 18.74 -19.11 0.82
CA LYS A 505 18.63 -17.67 0.54
C LYS A 505 17.32 -17.35 -0.15
N VAL A 506 16.69 -16.25 0.24
CA VAL A 506 15.43 -15.81 -0.36
C VAL A 506 15.66 -14.52 -1.14
N ASN A 507 15.36 -14.54 -2.43
CA ASN A 507 15.36 -13.35 -3.28
C ASN A 507 13.95 -12.76 -3.33
N ILE A 508 13.83 -11.44 -3.15
CA ILE A 508 12.55 -10.74 -3.11
C ILE A 508 12.22 -10.17 -4.50
N TYR A 509 11.04 -10.51 -5.02
CA TYR A 509 10.50 -10.00 -6.27
C TYR A 509 9.10 -9.44 -6.06
N ALA A 510 9.04 -8.19 -5.59
CA ALA A 510 7.80 -7.45 -5.42
C ALA A 510 7.21 -6.97 -6.75
N ALA A 511 5.98 -6.44 -6.73
CA ALA A 511 5.25 -5.89 -7.87
C ALA A 511 5.10 -6.85 -9.05
N ASP A 512 4.97 -8.15 -8.75
CA ASP A 512 4.83 -9.22 -9.75
C ASP A 512 5.93 -9.15 -10.84
N GLN A 513 7.15 -8.81 -10.44
CA GLN A 513 8.32 -8.68 -11.34
C GLN A 513 8.57 -9.96 -12.15
N LEU A 514 8.27 -11.12 -11.56
CA LEU A 514 8.42 -12.42 -12.20
C LEU A 514 7.24 -12.79 -13.12
N THR A 515 6.14 -12.04 -13.11
CA THR A 515 4.92 -12.38 -13.86
C THR A 515 4.34 -11.17 -14.60
N ASN A 516 5.20 -10.19 -14.91
CA ASN A 516 4.88 -9.00 -15.71
C ASN A 516 3.73 -8.14 -15.16
N GLY A 517 3.48 -8.16 -13.85
CA GLY A 517 2.36 -7.43 -13.25
C GLY A 517 1.04 -8.21 -13.16
N ASN A 518 1.05 -9.52 -13.47
CA ASN A 518 -0.14 -10.37 -13.43
C ASN A 518 -0.14 -11.25 -12.16
N GLN A 519 -1.10 -10.97 -11.28
CA GLN A 519 -1.25 -11.57 -9.96
C GLN A 519 -1.61 -13.07 -10.03
N SER A 520 -2.54 -13.45 -10.93
CA SER A 520 -2.92 -14.85 -11.11
C SER A 520 -1.77 -15.68 -11.66
N GLU A 521 -0.95 -15.11 -12.54
CA GLU A 521 0.25 -15.79 -13.03
C GLU A 521 1.27 -16.01 -11.90
N GLY A 522 1.32 -15.13 -10.89
CA GLY A 522 2.16 -15.27 -9.69
C GLY A 522 1.81 -16.54 -8.91
N ILE A 523 0.54 -16.71 -8.60
CA ILE A 523 0.02 -17.92 -7.93
C ILE A 523 0.25 -19.17 -8.79
N GLN A 524 0.02 -19.09 -10.10
CA GLN A 524 0.29 -20.23 -10.99
C GLN A 524 1.78 -20.58 -11.02
N ALA A 525 2.68 -19.59 -10.96
CA ALA A 525 4.12 -19.82 -10.87
C ALA A 525 4.52 -20.51 -9.56
N LEU A 526 3.86 -20.14 -8.45
CA LEU A 526 4.02 -20.78 -7.14
C LEU A 526 3.57 -22.24 -7.15
N MET A 527 2.38 -22.53 -7.69
CA MET A 527 1.87 -23.92 -7.84
C MET A 527 2.82 -24.79 -8.66
N ASN A 528 3.51 -24.21 -9.64
CA ASN A 528 4.53 -24.92 -10.43
C ASN A 528 5.90 -25.04 -9.73
N GLY A 529 6.13 -24.27 -8.66
CA GLY A 529 7.42 -24.16 -7.97
C GLY A 529 8.53 -23.49 -8.80
N ASP A 530 8.21 -22.84 -9.92
CA ASP A 530 9.18 -22.25 -10.85
C ASP A 530 8.58 -21.11 -11.72
N PRO A 531 9.07 -19.86 -11.66
CA PRO A 531 10.23 -19.39 -10.89
C PRO A 531 9.97 -19.08 -9.43
N VAL A 532 8.72 -19.09 -8.99
CA VAL A 532 8.31 -18.68 -7.65
C VAL A 532 8.25 -19.93 -6.77
N GLN A 533 8.99 -19.92 -5.66
CA GLN A 533 8.94 -21.01 -4.68
C GLN A 533 8.07 -20.63 -3.48
N ILE A 534 8.03 -19.34 -3.17
CA ILE A 534 7.33 -18.79 -2.02
C ILE A 534 6.59 -17.53 -2.47
N SER A 535 5.39 -17.31 -1.96
CA SER A 535 4.69 -16.05 -2.21
C SER A 535 3.74 -15.70 -1.09
N MET A 536 3.41 -14.41 -1.02
CA MET A 536 2.33 -13.90 -0.19
C MET A 536 1.32 -13.19 -1.09
N HIS A 537 0.10 -13.74 -1.17
CA HIS A 537 -0.96 -13.22 -2.04
C HIS A 537 -2.33 -13.28 -1.34
N SER A 538 -3.18 -12.30 -1.67
CA SER A 538 -4.55 -12.18 -1.16
C SER A 538 -5.45 -13.35 -1.56
N ASN A 539 -6.33 -13.77 -0.65
CA ASN A 539 -7.36 -14.78 -0.88
C ASN A 539 -8.26 -14.44 -2.09
N LEU A 540 -8.46 -13.15 -2.37
CA LEU A 540 -9.24 -12.66 -3.51
C LEU A 540 -8.61 -13.05 -4.85
N ILE A 541 -7.28 -13.15 -4.92
CA ILE A 541 -6.56 -13.54 -6.15
C ILE A 541 -6.63 -15.06 -6.32
N TYR A 542 -6.49 -15.81 -5.22
CA TYR A 542 -6.69 -17.27 -5.20
C TYR A 542 -8.10 -17.67 -5.62
N SER A 543 -9.08 -16.80 -5.40
CA SER A 543 -10.47 -17.03 -5.78
C SER A 543 -10.70 -17.24 -7.28
N ALA A 544 -9.75 -16.80 -8.13
CA ALA A 544 -9.77 -17.07 -9.57
C ALA A 544 -9.43 -18.53 -9.92
N PHE A 545 -8.80 -19.27 -9.00
CA PHE A 545 -8.44 -20.69 -9.13
C PHE A 545 -9.43 -21.60 -8.40
N ASP A 546 -9.90 -21.17 -7.23
CA ASP A 546 -10.93 -21.84 -6.46
C ASP A 546 -11.84 -20.81 -5.78
N ALA A 547 -13.11 -20.79 -6.17
CA ALA A 547 -14.05 -19.80 -5.66
C ALA A 547 -14.30 -19.93 -4.14
N ARG A 548 -13.97 -21.06 -3.49
CA ARG A 548 -14.09 -21.28 -2.04
C ARG A 548 -13.24 -20.30 -1.22
N PHE A 549 -12.14 -19.79 -1.76
CA PHE A 549 -11.30 -18.77 -1.09
C PHE A 549 -12.00 -17.41 -0.90
N ASN A 550 -13.11 -17.16 -1.59
CA ASN A 550 -13.92 -15.96 -1.37
C ASN A 550 -14.64 -15.95 -0.01
N VAL A 551 -14.72 -17.07 0.70
CA VAL A 551 -15.46 -17.17 1.96
C VAL A 551 -15.00 -16.16 3.01
N VAL A 552 -13.70 -15.86 3.07
CA VAL A 552 -13.10 -14.85 3.96
C VAL A 552 -13.65 -13.45 3.66
N SER A 553 -14.01 -13.18 2.41
CA SER A 553 -14.44 -11.86 1.97
C SER A 553 -15.96 -11.73 1.88
N LEU A 554 -16.71 -12.66 2.46
CA LEU A 554 -18.15 -12.47 2.68
C LEU A 554 -18.39 -11.18 3.46
N PRO A 555 -19.40 -10.38 3.08
CA PRO A 555 -19.57 -9.05 3.64
C PRO A 555 -19.98 -9.12 5.12
N PHE A 556 -19.31 -8.34 5.96
CA PHE A 556 -19.60 -8.17 7.40
C PHE A 556 -19.53 -9.47 8.23
N ILE A 557 -18.63 -10.41 7.89
CA ILE A 557 -18.46 -11.65 8.69
C ILE A 557 -17.46 -11.51 9.84
N PHE A 558 -16.67 -10.44 9.86
CA PHE A 558 -15.71 -10.14 10.92
C PHE A 558 -16.07 -8.82 11.58
N ASP A 559 -16.08 -8.81 12.91
CA ASP A 559 -16.40 -7.63 13.71
C ASP A 559 -15.14 -6.80 14.03
N SER A 560 -13.97 -7.45 14.11
CA SER A 560 -12.66 -6.82 14.37
C SER A 560 -11.51 -7.62 13.75
N VAL A 561 -10.29 -7.11 13.85
CA VAL A 561 -9.08 -7.82 13.39
C VAL A 561 -8.78 -9.04 14.28
N GLU A 562 -9.13 -8.98 15.57
CA GLU A 562 -8.99 -10.10 16.51
C GLU A 562 -9.99 -11.23 16.20
N ASP A 563 -11.23 -10.91 15.81
CA ASP A 563 -12.19 -11.91 15.33
C ASP A 563 -11.71 -12.58 14.04
N ALA A 564 -11.08 -11.80 13.15
CA ALA A 564 -10.46 -12.33 11.95
C ALA A 564 -9.29 -13.28 12.30
N ASP A 565 -8.39 -12.88 13.19
CA ASP A 565 -7.26 -13.71 13.64
C ASP A 565 -7.75 -15.01 14.28
N ALA A 566 -8.72 -14.94 15.22
CA ALA A 566 -9.24 -16.12 15.91
C ALA A 566 -9.86 -17.15 14.94
N LYS A 567 -10.55 -16.69 13.89
CA LYS A 567 -11.12 -17.56 12.85
C LYS A 567 -10.05 -18.11 11.91
N LEU A 568 -9.14 -17.25 11.43
CA LEU A 568 -8.10 -17.60 10.46
C LEU A 568 -6.99 -18.48 11.06
N ASP A 569 -6.73 -18.37 12.37
CA ASP A 569 -5.78 -19.24 13.07
C ASP A 569 -6.46 -20.50 13.66
N GLY A 570 -7.79 -20.55 13.60
CA GLY A 570 -8.64 -21.64 14.09
C GLY A 570 -9.09 -22.64 13.02
N GLU A 571 -10.24 -23.28 13.26
CA GLU A 571 -10.81 -24.30 12.36
C GLU A 571 -11.09 -23.75 10.95
N ALA A 572 -11.52 -22.49 10.84
CA ALA A 572 -11.84 -21.88 9.55
C ALA A 572 -10.59 -21.74 8.67
N GLY A 573 -9.46 -21.33 9.26
CA GLY A 573 -8.16 -21.32 8.60
C GLY A 573 -7.68 -22.70 8.17
N GLN A 574 -7.81 -23.71 9.03
CA GLN A 574 -7.42 -25.08 8.68
C GLN A 574 -8.14 -25.59 7.44
N LYS A 575 -9.43 -25.29 7.26
CA LYS A 575 -10.17 -25.64 6.04
C LYS A 575 -9.62 -24.95 4.79
N LEU A 576 -9.16 -23.70 4.90
CA LEU A 576 -8.53 -23.02 3.76
C LEU A 576 -7.15 -23.61 3.43
N ASP A 577 -6.39 -24.03 4.45
CA ASP A 577 -5.10 -24.71 4.26
C ASP A 577 -5.26 -26.09 3.58
N GLU A 578 -6.30 -26.84 3.95
CA GLU A 578 -6.69 -28.08 3.25
C GLU A 578 -6.98 -27.83 1.77
N ILE A 579 -7.68 -26.73 1.45
CA ILE A 579 -7.94 -26.34 0.05
C ILE A 579 -6.63 -25.93 -0.66
N LEU A 580 -5.74 -25.17 -0.02
CA LEU A 580 -4.44 -24.80 -0.60
C LEU A 580 -3.60 -26.04 -0.93
N SER A 581 -3.64 -27.06 -0.08
CA SER A 581 -2.96 -28.34 -0.26
C SER A 581 -3.43 -29.08 -1.53
N GLU A 582 -4.72 -28.99 -1.91
CA GLU A 582 -5.24 -29.56 -3.16
C GLU A 582 -4.57 -28.96 -4.41
N TYR A 583 -4.05 -27.73 -4.30
CA TYR A 583 -3.34 -27.02 -5.36
C TYR A 583 -1.81 -27.17 -5.27
N GLY A 584 -1.30 -28.06 -4.42
CA GLY A 584 0.12 -28.29 -4.24
C GLY A 584 0.83 -27.13 -3.56
N LEU A 585 0.17 -26.53 -2.56
CA LEU A 585 0.70 -25.42 -1.77
C LEU A 585 0.60 -25.72 -0.28
N HIS A 586 1.71 -25.48 0.43
CA HIS A 586 1.76 -25.55 1.88
C HIS A 586 1.66 -24.13 2.46
N CYS A 587 0.67 -23.88 3.32
CA CYS A 587 0.51 -22.58 3.98
C CYS A 587 1.33 -22.52 5.26
N MET A 588 2.30 -21.61 5.32
CA MET A 588 3.11 -21.39 6.53
C MET A 588 2.40 -20.47 7.53
N GLY A 589 1.34 -19.78 7.11
CA GLY A 589 0.53 -18.90 7.94
C GLY A 589 -0.34 -17.96 7.11
N MET A 590 -1.35 -17.37 7.75
CA MET A 590 -2.25 -16.40 7.13
C MET A 590 -1.95 -15.00 7.65
N ALA A 591 -1.29 -14.20 6.83
CA ALA A 591 -1.02 -12.79 7.11
C ALA A 591 -2.25 -11.91 6.87
N GLU A 592 -2.17 -10.65 7.29
CA GLU A 592 -3.26 -9.70 7.17
C GLU A 592 -3.08 -8.86 5.90
N ASN A 593 -4.15 -8.70 5.11
CA ASN A 593 -4.25 -7.49 4.29
C ASN A 593 -5.10 -6.47 5.05
N GLY A 594 -6.23 -6.92 5.59
CA GLY A 594 -7.06 -6.18 6.54
C GLY A 594 -8.42 -5.78 5.99
N PHE A 595 -9.13 -4.93 6.73
CA PHE A 595 -10.41 -4.38 6.32
C PHE A 595 -10.27 -3.48 5.09
N ARG A 596 -11.09 -3.73 4.07
CA ARG A 596 -11.03 -3.01 2.80
C ARG A 596 -11.84 -1.72 2.87
N GLN A 597 -11.17 -0.58 2.77
CA GLN A 597 -11.77 0.76 2.83
C GLN A 597 -12.12 1.29 1.45
N LEU A 598 -13.24 2.01 1.36
CA LEU A 598 -13.71 2.59 0.10
C LEU A 598 -13.08 3.97 -0.10
N THR A 599 -12.33 4.16 -1.19
CA THR A 599 -11.81 5.47 -1.59
C THR A 599 -12.38 5.89 -2.93
N ASN A 600 -12.64 7.18 -3.11
CA ASN A 600 -13.08 7.72 -4.40
C ASN A 600 -12.71 9.21 -4.58
N SER A 601 -12.84 9.69 -5.81
CA SER A 601 -12.51 11.08 -6.21
C SER A 601 -13.73 11.99 -6.39
N VAL A 602 -14.95 11.47 -6.22
CA VAL A 602 -16.21 12.11 -6.64
C VAL A 602 -16.98 12.72 -5.48
N ARG A 603 -17.31 11.92 -4.44
CA ARG A 603 -18.15 12.35 -3.30
C ARG A 603 -17.93 11.50 -2.05
N PRO A 604 -18.26 12.00 -0.84
CA PRO A 604 -18.34 11.17 0.36
C PRO A 604 -19.39 10.06 0.18
N VAL A 605 -19.11 8.88 0.75
CA VAL A 605 -20.04 7.75 0.77
C VAL A 605 -20.37 7.45 2.22
N THR A 606 -21.61 7.72 2.63
CA THR A 606 -22.09 7.52 4.01
C THR A 606 -23.18 6.46 4.11
N SER A 607 -23.85 6.18 2.99
CA SER A 607 -24.95 5.22 2.90
C SER A 607 -24.93 4.46 1.56
N VAL A 608 -25.71 3.38 1.45
CA VAL A 608 -25.84 2.62 0.20
C VAL A 608 -26.42 3.44 -0.96
N ASP A 609 -27.09 4.55 -0.69
CA ASP A 609 -27.58 5.45 -1.75
C ASP A 609 -26.44 6.25 -2.38
N ASP A 610 -25.39 6.57 -1.61
CA ASP A 610 -24.28 7.39 -2.07
C ASP A 610 -23.35 6.66 -3.03
N ILE A 611 -23.24 5.33 -2.95
CA ILE A 611 -22.36 4.52 -3.82
C ILE A 611 -22.95 4.29 -5.22
N LYS A 612 -24.24 4.59 -5.44
CA LYS A 612 -24.93 4.29 -6.70
C LYS A 612 -24.27 4.93 -7.92
N ASN A 613 -24.02 4.13 -8.95
CA ASN A 613 -23.37 4.51 -10.20
C ASN A 613 -21.93 5.03 -10.05
N LEU A 614 -21.31 4.88 -8.88
CA LEU A 614 -19.89 5.18 -8.71
C LEU A 614 -19.08 4.10 -9.42
N LYS A 615 -18.13 4.49 -10.28
CA LYS A 615 -17.29 3.51 -10.98
C LYS A 615 -16.18 3.01 -10.08
N ILE A 616 -16.29 1.78 -9.61
CA ILE A 616 -15.35 1.24 -8.63
C ILE A 616 -14.49 0.16 -9.26
N ARG A 617 -13.16 0.28 -9.12
CA ARG A 617 -12.27 -0.84 -9.32
C ARG A 617 -12.44 -1.82 -8.17
N VAL A 618 -12.72 -3.07 -8.48
CA VAL A 618 -12.81 -4.17 -7.51
C VAL A 618 -11.69 -5.16 -7.79
N ALA A 619 -11.10 -5.73 -6.73
CA ALA A 619 -10.16 -6.84 -6.86
C ALA A 619 -10.79 -8.05 -7.56
N GLY A 620 -9.96 -8.99 -8.03
CA GLY A 620 -10.35 -10.08 -8.93
C GLY A 620 -11.25 -11.17 -8.36
N SER A 621 -12.38 -10.81 -7.75
CA SER A 621 -13.32 -11.70 -7.08
C SER A 621 -14.74 -11.51 -7.62
N ASN A 622 -15.36 -12.63 -8.05
CA ASN A 622 -16.76 -12.63 -8.47
C ASN A 622 -17.71 -12.29 -7.32
N LEU A 623 -17.37 -12.71 -6.09
CA LEU A 623 -18.14 -12.39 -4.89
C LEU A 623 -18.17 -10.88 -4.64
N LEU A 624 -16.99 -10.24 -4.63
CA LEU A 624 -16.92 -8.79 -4.42
C LEU A 624 -17.62 -8.03 -5.55
N MET A 625 -17.38 -8.39 -6.81
CA MET A 625 -18.07 -7.78 -7.97
C MET A 625 -19.59 -7.81 -7.79
N GLU A 626 -20.12 -8.91 -7.27
CA GLU A 626 -21.55 -9.07 -7.05
C GLU A 626 -22.04 -8.30 -5.79
N CYS A 627 -21.21 -8.15 -4.74
CA CYS A 627 -21.49 -7.27 -3.59
C CYS A 627 -21.61 -5.80 -4.03
N TYR A 628 -20.61 -5.28 -4.76
CA TYR A 628 -20.61 -3.89 -5.24
C TYR A 628 -21.76 -3.59 -6.20
N LYS A 629 -22.16 -4.57 -7.00
CA LYS A 629 -23.36 -4.47 -7.84
C LYS A 629 -24.65 -4.39 -7.00
N ARG A 630 -24.77 -5.13 -5.90
CA ARG A 630 -25.93 -5.03 -4.97
C ARG A 630 -25.96 -3.70 -4.22
N TRP A 631 -24.78 -3.16 -3.85
CA TRP A 631 -24.68 -1.80 -3.32
C TRP A 631 -24.98 -0.73 -4.38
N GLY A 632 -24.91 -1.06 -5.67
CA GLY A 632 -25.35 -0.22 -6.78
C GLY A 632 -24.22 0.51 -7.52
N ALA A 633 -22.96 0.12 -7.29
CA ALA A 633 -21.79 0.63 -8.00
C ALA A 633 -21.67 0.07 -9.43
N ASP A 634 -20.97 0.79 -10.30
CA ASP A 634 -20.51 0.30 -11.61
C ASP A 634 -19.12 -0.33 -11.44
N ALA A 635 -19.10 -1.58 -11.00
CA ALA A 635 -17.87 -2.29 -10.64
C ALA A 635 -17.13 -2.82 -11.88
N THR A 636 -15.81 -2.67 -11.91
CA THR A 636 -14.94 -3.26 -12.94
C THR A 636 -13.74 -3.96 -12.28
N ASN A 637 -13.50 -5.20 -12.69
CA ASN A 637 -12.34 -5.98 -12.25
C ASN A 637 -11.07 -5.50 -12.97
N MET A 638 -9.99 -5.26 -12.21
CA MET A 638 -8.71 -4.80 -12.74
C MET A 638 -7.55 -5.20 -11.81
N ASN A 639 -6.39 -5.52 -12.41
CA ASN A 639 -5.17 -5.84 -11.65
C ASN A 639 -4.69 -4.66 -10.81
N TRP A 640 -4.08 -4.96 -9.66
CA TRP A 640 -3.59 -3.93 -8.73
C TRP A 640 -2.59 -2.97 -9.38
N SER A 641 -1.65 -3.50 -10.17
CA SER A 641 -0.61 -2.73 -10.89
C SER A 641 -1.16 -1.67 -11.86
N GLU A 642 -2.41 -1.79 -12.30
CA GLU A 642 -3.07 -0.83 -13.20
C GLU A 642 -3.92 0.21 -12.46
N THR A 643 -4.17 0.00 -11.15
CA THR A 643 -5.19 0.73 -10.38
C THR A 643 -4.86 2.21 -10.20
N TYR A 644 -3.65 2.56 -9.74
CA TYR A 644 -3.24 3.97 -9.60
C TYR A 644 -3.42 4.72 -10.92
N THR A 645 -2.95 4.12 -12.01
CA THR A 645 -3.06 4.71 -13.34
C THR A 645 -4.52 4.88 -13.73
N ALA A 646 -5.37 3.88 -13.52
CA ALA A 646 -6.79 3.94 -13.87
C ALA A 646 -7.57 5.00 -13.07
N LEU A 647 -7.22 5.20 -11.80
CA LEU A 647 -7.79 6.26 -10.93
C LEU A 647 -7.29 7.64 -11.35
N GLN A 648 -5.99 7.81 -11.56
CA GLN A 648 -5.40 9.04 -12.09
C GLN A 648 -6.05 9.44 -13.42
N GLN A 649 -6.44 8.42 -14.20
CA GLN A 649 -7.07 8.53 -15.50
C GLN A 649 -8.60 8.65 -15.46
N ASN A 650 -9.24 8.58 -14.29
CA ASN A 650 -10.70 8.54 -14.11
C ASN A 650 -11.40 7.47 -14.96
N THR A 651 -10.70 6.38 -15.33
CA THR A 651 -11.34 5.21 -15.96
C THR A 651 -12.24 4.50 -14.95
N VAL A 652 -11.78 4.49 -13.69
CA VAL A 652 -12.57 4.22 -12.48
C VAL A 652 -12.48 5.46 -11.59
N GLU A 653 -13.51 5.68 -10.78
CA GLU A 653 -13.66 6.86 -9.92
C GLU A 653 -13.22 6.60 -8.48
N GLY A 654 -13.22 5.32 -8.09
CA GLY A 654 -12.79 4.85 -6.78
C GLY A 654 -12.29 3.41 -6.81
N GLN A 655 -11.75 2.99 -5.67
CA GLN A 655 -11.26 1.65 -5.42
C GLN A 655 -11.44 1.27 -3.96
N GLU A 656 -11.25 0.00 -3.68
CA GLU A 656 -11.42 -0.60 -2.36
C GLU A 656 -10.17 -1.40 -1.97
N ASN A 657 -9.55 -1.09 -0.85
CA ASN A 657 -8.39 -1.82 -0.28
C ASN A 657 -8.11 -1.34 1.15
N PRO A 658 -7.30 -2.07 1.92
CA PRO A 658 -6.78 -1.61 3.21
C PRO A 658 -5.89 -0.37 3.08
N LEU A 659 -5.80 0.45 4.14
CA LEU A 659 -5.05 1.71 4.13
C LEU A 659 -3.56 1.53 3.79
N PRO A 660 -2.82 0.56 4.37
CA PRO A 660 -1.40 0.37 4.07
C PRO A 660 -1.15 0.06 2.60
N ALA A 661 -2.01 -0.76 1.98
CA ALA A 661 -1.92 -1.09 0.57
C ALA A 661 -2.13 0.15 -0.32
N ILE A 662 -3.14 0.98 -0.01
CA ILE A 662 -3.42 2.23 -0.73
C ILE A 662 -2.22 3.18 -0.61
N ASP A 663 -1.67 3.31 0.60
CA ASP A 663 -0.57 4.22 0.89
C ASP A 663 0.73 3.83 0.17
N ALA A 664 1.09 2.54 0.24
CA ALA A 664 2.26 1.98 -0.43
C ALA A 664 2.22 2.14 -1.95
N ALA A 665 1.02 2.14 -2.54
CA ALA A 665 0.79 2.39 -3.97
C ALA A 665 0.55 3.87 -4.29
N SER A 666 0.58 4.75 -3.29
CA SER A 666 0.33 6.20 -3.41
C SER A 666 -1.05 6.55 -3.97
N VAL A 667 -2.01 5.63 -3.91
CA VAL A 667 -3.34 5.80 -4.51
C VAL A 667 -4.10 6.99 -3.92
N GLN A 668 -3.87 7.32 -2.65
CA GLN A 668 -4.42 8.51 -1.98
C GLN A 668 -4.11 9.83 -2.70
N GLU A 669 -3.02 9.92 -3.48
CA GLU A 669 -2.66 11.15 -4.20
C GLU A 669 -3.69 11.55 -5.26
N VAL A 670 -4.48 10.58 -5.73
CA VAL A 670 -5.49 10.77 -6.77
C VAL A 670 -6.91 10.52 -6.27
N GLN A 671 -7.09 10.36 -4.95
CA GLN A 671 -8.39 10.15 -4.29
C GLN A 671 -8.70 11.30 -3.33
N LYS A 672 -9.99 11.54 -3.06
CA LYS A 672 -10.42 12.70 -2.25
C LYS A 672 -11.21 12.32 -1.02
N TYR A 673 -11.90 11.19 -1.05
CA TYR A 673 -12.77 10.71 0.01
C TYR A 673 -12.37 9.28 0.38
N CYS A 674 -12.40 8.97 1.66
CA CYS A 674 -12.22 7.64 2.21
C CYS A 674 -13.34 7.35 3.22
N SER A 675 -13.99 6.20 3.09
CA SER A 675 -15.06 5.75 3.99
C SER A 675 -14.58 4.49 4.72
N MET A 676 -14.49 4.58 6.05
CA MET A 676 -13.99 3.52 6.95
C MET A 676 -15.09 2.49 7.25
N TRP A 677 -15.58 1.81 6.23
CA TRP A 677 -16.82 1.05 6.30
C TRP A 677 -16.68 -0.44 6.66
N ASN A 678 -15.46 -0.99 6.67
CA ASN A 678 -15.13 -2.35 7.08
C ASN A 678 -16.03 -3.46 6.47
N ALA A 679 -16.54 -3.26 5.24
CA ALA A 679 -17.53 -4.15 4.66
C ALA A 679 -17.00 -5.54 4.31
N ASN A 680 -15.73 -5.64 3.90
CA ASN A 680 -15.07 -6.88 3.52
C ASN A 680 -13.68 -6.95 4.15
N TYR A 681 -13.25 -8.16 4.49
CA TYR A 681 -11.91 -8.45 4.96
C TYR A 681 -11.14 -9.27 3.92
N ASP A 682 -9.82 -9.17 3.97
CA ASP A 682 -8.90 -9.84 3.06
C ASP A 682 -7.69 -10.36 3.85
N CYS A 683 -7.35 -11.62 3.63
CA CYS A 683 -6.19 -12.27 4.24
C CYS A 683 -5.16 -12.64 3.17
N LEU A 684 -3.91 -12.82 3.60
CA LEU A 684 -2.80 -13.18 2.75
C LEU A 684 -2.36 -14.61 3.06
N PHE A 685 -2.39 -15.48 2.06
CA PHE A 685 -1.79 -16.80 2.22
C PHE A 685 -0.29 -16.70 2.01
N PHE A 686 0.49 -17.05 3.04
CA PHE A 686 1.94 -17.15 2.93
C PHE A 686 2.32 -18.59 2.60
N CYS A 687 2.47 -18.87 1.31
CA CYS A 687 2.61 -20.23 0.81
C CYS A 687 4.01 -20.53 0.28
N ILE A 688 4.43 -21.77 0.46
CA ILE A 688 5.53 -22.43 -0.25
C ILE A 688 4.98 -23.54 -1.14
N ASN A 689 5.64 -23.81 -2.27
CA ASN A 689 5.29 -24.95 -3.12
C ASN A 689 5.40 -26.28 -2.38
N GLN A 690 4.38 -27.14 -2.46
CA GLN A 690 4.31 -28.40 -1.71
C GLN A 690 5.44 -29.37 -2.06
N ASP A 691 5.76 -29.56 -3.35
CA ASP A 691 6.81 -30.51 -3.75
C ASP A 691 8.19 -30.09 -3.18
N ILE A 692 8.43 -28.79 -3.02
CA ILE A 692 9.65 -28.25 -2.41
C ILE A 692 9.62 -28.48 -0.89
N TYR A 693 8.49 -28.21 -0.25
CA TYR A 693 8.32 -28.43 1.19
C TYR A 693 8.43 -29.92 1.57
N ASP A 694 7.84 -30.81 0.79
CA ASP A 694 7.89 -32.28 0.97
C ASP A 694 9.28 -32.87 0.72
N ALA A 695 10.16 -32.15 0.02
CA ALA A 695 11.55 -32.55 -0.19
C ALA A 695 12.46 -32.31 1.03
N LEU A 696 12.00 -31.52 2.01
CA LEU A 696 12.70 -31.21 3.26
C LEU A 696 12.51 -32.34 4.29
N THR A 697 13.42 -32.43 5.27
CA THR A 697 13.19 -33.34 6.42
C THR A 697 12.14 -32.76 7.36
N PRO A 698 11.47 -33.57 8.20
CA PRO A 698 10.48 -33.06 9.17
C PRO A 698 11.04 -31.97 10.10
N GLU A 699 12.32 -32.06 10.47
CA GLU A 699 12.99 -31.03 11.28
C GLU A 699 13.21 -29.74 10.48
N GLN A 700 13.56 -29.83 9.19
CA GLN A 700 13.70 -28.67 8.32
C GLN A 700 12.34 -28.02 8.01
N GLN A 701 11.30 -28.82 7.85
CA GLN A 701 9.92 -28.36 7.68
C GLN A 701 9.46 -27.50 8.87
N ALA A 702 9.71 -27.97 10.10
CA ALA A 702 9.39 -27.22 11.31
C ALA A 702 10.09 -25.85 11.36
N VAL A 703 11.34 -25.76 10.88
CA VAL A 703 12.08 -24.47 10.80
C VAL A 703 11.46 -23.54 9.76
N VAL A 704 11.04 -24.07 8.62
CA VAL A 704 10.35 -23.26 7.58
C VAL A 704 9.01 -22.73 8.10
N ASP A 705 8.24 -23.54 8.81
CA ASP A 705 6.97 -23.12 9.41
C ASP A 705 7.17 -22.10 10.53
N GLU A 706 8.18 -22.30 11.39
CA GLU A 706 8.53 -21.33 12.44
C GLU A 706 8.91 -19.98 11.84
N ALA A 707 9.77 -19.97 10.82
CA ALA A 707 10.17 -18.75 10.13
C ALA A 707 8.99 -18.08 9.40
N GLY A 708 8.11 -18.88 8.79
CA GLY A 708 6.90 -18.40 8.12
C GLY A 708 5.91 -17.76 9.08
N LYS A 709 5.67 -18.40 10.23
CA LYS A 709 4.80 -17.88 11.29
C LYS A 709 5.33 -16.58 11.89
N LYS A 710 6.62 -16.53 12.26
CA LYS A 710 7.25 -15.30 12.77
C LYS A 710 7.18 -14.15 11.75
N ALA A 711 7.30 -14.45 10.45
CA ALA A 711 7.15 -13.46 9.40
C ALA A 711 5.69 -12.99 9.21
N VAL A 712 4.70 -13.86 9.44
CA VAL A 712 3.27 -13.49 9.48
C VAL A 712 2.96 -12.62 10.69
N ASP A 713 3.49 -12.96 11.87
CA ASP A 713 3.30 -12.17 13.09
C ASP A 713 3.90 -10.76 12.92
N PHE A 714 5.12 -10.69 12.37
CA PHE A 714 5.76 -9.43 11.99
C PHE A 714 4.91 -8.62 10.98
N GLU A 715 4.33 -9.29 9.97
CA GLU A 715 3.49 -8.66 8.96
C GLU A 715 2.23 -8.04 9.56
N ARG A 716 1.51 -8.77 10.41
CA ARG A 716 0.29 -8.28 11.08
C ARG A 716 0.60 -7.04 11.93
N GLU A 717 1.73 -7.03 12.64
CA GLU A 717 2.14 -5.87 13.45
C GLU A 717 2.42 -4.62 12.60
N ILE A 718 3.24 -4.74 11.56
CA ILE A 718 3.57 -3.60 10.70
C ILE A 718 2.36 -3.13 9.87
N ASN A 719 1.41 -4.02 9.57
CA ASN A 719 0.19 -3.66 8.86
C ASN A 719 -0.76 -2.84 9.74
N ARG A 720 -0.88 -3.19 11.03
CA ARG A 720 -1.79 -2.52 11.98
C ARG A 720 -1.23 -1.23 12.57
N SER A 721 0.09 -1.16 12.81
CA SER A 721 0.75 -0.03 13.50
C SER A 721 0.74 1.31 12.75
N GLY A 722 0.26 1.36 11.51
CA GLY A 722 0.33 2.56 10.65
C GLY A 722 -0.99 3.26 10.35
N ASP A 723 -2.15 2.68 10.68
CA ASP A 723 -3.44 3.15 10.13
C ASP A 723 -3.79 4.59 10.54
N ASP A 724 -3.59 4.96 11.81
CA ASP A 724 -3.87 6.32 12.28
C ASP A 724 -2.88 7.36 11.74
N GLU A 725 -1.61 6.99 11.61
CA GLU A 725 -0.60 7.83 10.98
C GLU A 725 -0.94 8.07 9.50
N ILE A 726 -1.32 7.01 8.78
CA ILE A 726 -1.74 7.05 7.38
C ILE A 726 -2.95 7.98 7.22
N LYS A 727 -4.01 7.80 8.02
CA LYS A 727 -5.20 8.66 7.99
C LYS A 727 -4.85 10.13 8.25
N SER A 728 -4.05 10.40 9.28
CA SER A 728 -3.58 11.75 9.63
C SER A 728 -2.77 12.39 8.50
N ARG A 729 -1.84 11.64 7.89
CA ARG A 729 -1.01 12.08 6.76
C ARG A 729 -1.88 12.37 5.54
N TRP A 730 -2.79 11.48 5.19
CA TRP A 730 -3.69 11.67 4.04
C TRP A 730 -4.57 12.91 4.20
N SER A 731 -5.10 13.15 5.39
CA SER A 731 -5.91 14.35 5.66
C SER A 731 -5.07 15.64 5.56
N LYS A 732 -3.86 15.65 6.15
CA LYS A 732 -3.00 16.85 6.22
C LYS A 732 -2.27 17.18 4.92
N GLU A 733 -1.72 16.17 4.24
CA GLU A 733 -0.83 16.35 3.10
C GLU A 733 -1.56 16.18 1.76
N ASN A 734 -2.45 15.19 1.66
CA ASN A 734 -3.17 14.87 0.43
C ASN A 734 -4.55 15.53 0.37
N GLY A 735 -5.08 15.99 1.52
CA GLY A 735 -6.40 16.61 1.62
C GLY A 735 -7.56 15.62 1.47
N VAL A 736 -7.34 14.35 1.86
CA VAL A 736 -8.38 13.31 1.84
C VAL A 736 -9.35 13.55 3.00
N GLU A 737 -10.64 13.58 2.68
CA GLU A 737 -11.73 13.62 3.66
C GLU A 737 -12.06 12.18 4.09
N ILE A 738 -11.93 11.90 5.38
CA ILE A 738 -12.15 10.57 5.95
C ILE A 738 -13.49 10.59 6.69
N THR A 739 -14.34 9.61 6.40
CA THR A 739 -15.58 9.34 7.14
C THR A 739 -15.38 8.10 7.99
N GLU A 740 -15.46 8.27 9.30
CA GLU A 740 -15.26 7.19 10.28
C GLU A 740 -16.43 6.21 10.30
N HIS A 741 -16.19 4.98 10.77
CA HIS A 741 -17.17 3.89 10.74
C HIS A 741 -18.51 4.23 11.40
N GLU A 742 -18.43 4.90 12.54
CA GLU A 742 -19.55 5.34 13.38
C GLU A 742 -20.47 6.38 12.70
N ASP A 743 -19.95 7.09 11.68
CA ASP A 743 -20.71 8.07 10.90
C ASP A 743 -21.42 7.45 9.67
N LEU A 744 -21.29 6.13 9.47
CA LEU A 744 -21.83 5.41 8.30
C LEU A 744 -23.14 4.69 8.62
N ASP A 745 -24.08 4.69 7.66
CA ASP A 745 -25.29 3.85 7.70
C ASP A 745 -24.95 2.41 7.27
N ILE A 746 -24.22 1.69 8.13
CA ILE A 746 -23.79 0.30 7.91
C ILE A 746 -24.99 -0.64 7.72
N ASP A 747 -26.10 -0.37 8.40
CA ASP A 747 -27.33 -1.16 8.29
C ASP A 747 -27.88 -1.15 6.86
N SER A 748 -27.83 -0.01 6.16
CA SER A 748 -28.23 0.08 4.76
C SER A 748 -27.38 -0.81 3.86
N PHE A 749 -26.06 -0.89 4.11
CA PHE A 749 -25.14 -1.73 3.36
C PHE A 749 -25.36 -3.22 3.67
N LYS A 750 -25.49 -3.60 4.95
CA LYS A 750 -25.80 -4.97 5.39
C LYS A 750 -27.09 -5.49 4.76
N LYS A 751 -28.15 -4.67 4.77
CA LYS A 751 -29.45 -5.02 4.17
C LYS A 751 -29.37 -5.27 2.66
N ALA A 752 -28.52 -4.53 1.95
CA ALA A 752 -28.36 -4.68 0.50
C ALA A 752 -27.68 -6.00 0.08
N VAL A 753 -26.92 -6.63 0.98
CA VAL A 753 -26.16 -7.86 0.72
C VAL A 753 -26.59 -9.04 1.60
N ALA A 754 -27.73 -8.95 2.29
CA ALA A 754 -28.21 -9.99 3.20
C ALA A 754 -28.41 -11.37 2.52
N ASP A 755 -28.61 -11.41 1.20
CA ASP A 755 -28.76 -12.64 0.41
C ASP A 755 -27.43 -13.17 -0.17
N ILE A 756 -26.31 -12.46 0.01
CA ILE A 756 -25.01 -12.84 -0.57
C ILE A 756 -24.51 -14.21 -0.08
N PRO A 757 -24.57 -14.58 1.22
CA PRO A 757 -24.13 -15.90 1.66
C PRO A 757 -24.88 -17.04 0.96
N GLN A 758 -26.21 -16.91 0.81
CA GLN A 758 -27.02 -17.89 0.09
C GLN A 758 -26.66 -17.91 -1.41
N TRP A 759 -26.52 -16.73 -2.03
CA TRP A 759 -26.10 -16.65 -3.43
C TRP A 759 -24.73 -17.31 -3.66
N TYR A 760 -23.79 -17.11 -2.73
CA TYR A 760 -22.44 -17.68 -2.78
C TYR A 760 -22.47 -19.20 -2.67
N GLU A 761 -23.26 -19.76 -1.74
CA GLU A 761 -23.50 -21.20 -1.64
C GLU A 761 -24.04 -21.76 -2.97
N GLU A 762 -25.07 -21.13 -3.54
CA GLU A 762 -25.68 -21.54 -4.81
C GLU A 762 -24.69 -21.48 -5.99
N GLN A 763 -23.78 -20.49 -6.01
CA GLN A 763 -22.73 -20.41 -7.02
C GLN A 763 -21.73 -21.56 -6.89
N LEU A 764 -21.21 -21.84 -5.68
CA LEU A 764 -20.24 -22.92 -5.48
C LEU A 764 -20.83 -24.29 -5.86
N VAL A 765 -22.08 -24.56 -5.46
CA VAL A 765 -22.76 -25.80 -5.86
C VAL A 765 -22.96 -25.88 -7.38
N ALA A 766 -23.26 -24.75 -8.04
CA ALA A 766 -23.37 -24.70 -9.50
C ALA A 766 -22.02 -24.90 -10.23
N GLU A 767 -20.91 -24.53 -9.60
CA GLU A 767 -19.55 -24.78 -10.09
C GLU A 767 -19.09 -26.24 -9.89
N GLY A 768 -19.83 -27.02 -9.09
CA GLY A 768 -19.67 -28.47 -8.95
C GLY A 768 -19.08 -28.93 -7.63
N PHE A 769 -18.96 -28.04 -6.63
CA PHE A 769 -18.55 -28.40 -5.27
C PHE A 769 -19.66 -29.14 -4.52
N ASP A 770 -19.30 -29.99 -3.54
CA ASP A 770 -20.27 -30.72 -2.73
C ASP A 770 -21.07 -29.78 -1.82
N GLU A 771 -22.39 -29.93 -1.81
CA GLU A 771 -23.29 -29.05 -1.07
C GLU A 771 -23.05 -29.08 0.44
N ALA A 772 -22.69 -30.25 1.00
CA ALA A 772 -22.44 -30.36 2.44
C ALA A 772 -21.11 -29.71 2.81
N GLU A 773 -20.06 -29.90 2.01
CA GLU A 773 -18.75 -29.27 2.21
C GLU A 773 -18.82 -27.74 2.08
N VAL A 774 -19.55 -27.23 1.10
CA VAL A 774 -19.76 -25.78 0.92
C VAL A 774 -20.51 -25.19 2.11
N LYS A 775 -21.59 -25.84 2.56
CA LYS A 775 -22.34 -25.39 3.74
C LYS A 775 -21.49 -25.40 4.98
N ASP A 776 -20.70 -26.44 5.18
CA ASP A 776 -19.78 -26.55 6.32
C ASP A 776 -18.74 -25.42 6.30
N LEU A 777 -18.11 -25.16 5.15
CA LEU A 777 -17.15 -24.07 4.98
C LEU A 777 -17.78 -22.70 5.29
N ILE A 778 -18.92 -22.38 4.66
CA ILE A 778 -19.62 -21.11 4.90
C ILE A 778 -20.07 -21.01 6.36
N ASN A 779 -20.63 -22.08 6.93
CA ASN A 779 -21.05 -22.09 8.33
C ASN A 779 -19.86 -21.96 9.28
N THR A 780 -18.66 -22.42 8.94
CA THR A 780 -17.49 -22.27 9.81
C THR A 780 -17.01 -20.82 9.86
N PHE A 781 -17.08 -20.10 8.73
CA PHE A 781 -16.71 -18.67 8.67
C PHE A 781 -17.82 -17.73 9.14
N THR A 782 -19.08 -18.13 8.99
CA THR A 782 -20.26 -17.35 9.41
C THR A 782 -20.79 -17.75 10.77
N ALA A 783 -20.35 -18.91 11.30
CA ALA A 783 -20.47 -19.21 12.71
C ALA A 783 -19.72 -18.09 13.43
N LYS A 784 -20.44 -17.46 14.35
CA LYS A 784 -19.79 -16.52 15.26
C LYS A 784 -18.68 -17.30 15.97
N SER A 785 -17.47 -16.77 15.91
CA SER A 785 -16.32 -17.31 16.63
C SER A 785 -16.68 -17.47 18.11
N SER A 786 -15.86 -18.17 18.88
CA SER A 786 -15.99 -18.31 20.34
C SER A 786 -16.11 -17.00 21.14
N ALA A 787 -16.14 -15.83 20.48
CA ALA A 787 -16.87 -14.62 20.94
C ALA A 787 -18.39 -14.85 21.19
N GLY A 788 -18.93 -16.04 20.87
CA GLY A 788 -20.28 -16.49 21.17
C GLY A 788 -20.60 -16.75 22.65
N ASN A 789 -19.72 -16.42 23.60
CA ASN A 789 -20.02 -16.56 25.03
C ASN A 789 -21.01 -15.50 25.57
N TYR A 790 -21.30 -14.44 24.80
CA TYR A 790 -22.14 -13.31 25.25
C TYR A 790 -23.53 -13.26 24.60
N GLU A 791 -23.94 -14.31 23.88
CA GLU A 791 -25.34 -14.42 23.44
C GLU A 791 -26.25 -14.75 24.63
N VAL A 792 -27.40 -14.10 24.70
CA VAL A 792 -28.38 -14.28 25.78
C VAL A 792 -29.70 -14.76 25.18
N GLU A 793 -30.34 -15.70 25.85
CA GLU A 793 -31.64 -16.20 25.42
C GLU A 793 -32.67 -15.05 25.41
N ASP A 794 -33.52 -15.01 24.38
CA ASP A 794 -34.67 -14.10 24.38
C ASP A 794 -35.65 -14.56 25.47
N ARG A 795 -35.77 -13.73 26.51
CA ARG A 795 -36.66 -13.92 27.67
C ARG A 795 -37.68 -12.80 27.75
N SER A 796 -38.06 -12.24 26.59
CA SER A 796 -39.11 -11.22 26.48
C SER A 796 -40.49 -11.72 26.94
N ASP A 797 -40.64 -13.03 27.13
CA ASP A 797 -41.85 -13.68 27.65
C ASP A 797 -42.10 -13.44 29.16
N LEU A 798 -41.10 -12.97 29.92
CA LEU A 798 -41.18 -12.77 31.37
C LEU A 798 -41.93 -11.49 31.83
N ASP A 799 -42.83 -10.92 31.03
CA ASP A 799 -43.66 -9.73 31.36
C ASP A 799 -42.84 -8.51 31.87
N TRP A 800 -41.75 -8.18 31.16
CA TRP A 800 -40.91 -7.02 31.47
C TRP A 800 -41.67 -5.69 31.36
N LYS A 801 -41.52 -4.83 32.38
CA LYS A 801 -42.01 -3.46 32.34
C LYS A 801 -41.07 -2.59 31.51
N GLU A 802 -41.62 -1.68 30.71
CA GLU A 802 -40.81 -0.69 30.00
C GLU A 802 -40.10 0.23 30.99
N GLN A 803 -38.78 0.19 31.00
CA GLN A 803 -37.94 0.98 31.88
C GLN A 803 -36.65 1.41 31.16
N THR A 804 -36.05 2.48 31.66
CA THR A 804 -34.72 2.91 31.28
C THR A 804 -33.86 2.95 32.53
N TRP A 805 -32.72 2.26 32.48
CA TRP A 805 -31.74 2.23 33.55
C TRP A 805 -30.53 3.04 33.12
N ASN A 806 -30.06 3.90 34.01
CA ASN A 806 -28.84 4.64 33.78
C ASN A 806 -27.68 3.88 34.43
N PHE A 807 -26.73 3.48 33.59
CA PHE A 807 -25.45 2.93 33.97
C PHE A 807 -24.45 4.08 34.20
N ALA A 808 -23.72 4.06 35.30
CA ALA A 808 -22.67 5.03 35.58
C ALA A 808 -21.30 4.39 35.84
N CYS A 809 -20.24 5.03 35.34
CA CYS A 809 -18.85 4.70 35.67
C CYS A 809 -17.98 5.97 35.70
N SER A 810 -16.82 5.88 36.35
CA SER A 810 -15.94 7.05 36.60
C SER A 810 -14.89 7.31 35.52
N THR A 811 -14.73 6.39 34.57
CA THR A 811 -13.75 6.43 33.47
C THR A 811 -14.37 7.00 32.19
N THR A 812 -13.57 7.25 31.15
CA THR A 812 -14.03 7.84 29.87
C THR A 812 -14.89 6.88 29.04
N GLU A 813 -15.58 7.39 28.01
CA GLU A 813 -16.48 6.60 27.15
C GLU A 813 -15.78 5.46 26.38
N THR A 814 -14.47 5.60 26.14
CA THR A 814 -13.63 4.60 25.48
C THR A 814 -13.05 3.55 26.44
N SER A 815 -13.28 3.69 27.74
CA SER A 815 -12.74 2.75 28.73
C SER A 815 -13.45 1.41 28.72
N THR A 816 -12.74 0.37 29.16
CA THR A 816 -13.26 -0.99 29.34
C THR A 816 -14.49 -1.03 30.25
N TRP A 817 -14.55 -0.13 31.25
CA TRP A 817 -15.70 -0.05 32.16
C TRP A 817 -16.97 0.45 31.44
N ALA A 818 -16.82 1.42 30.54
CA ALA A 818 -17.93 1.95 29.76
C ALA A 818 -18.39 0.93 28.70
N GLN A 819 -17.45 0.24 28.07
CA GLN A 819 -17.71 -0.85 27.12
C GLN A 819 -18.46 -2.02 27.79
N ALA A 820 -18.12 -2.38 29.03
CA ALA A 820 -18.86 -3.37 29.80
C ALA A 820 -20.33 -2.96 30.05
N GLY A 821 -20.56 -1.68 30.38
CA GLY A 821 -21.90 -1.12 30.54
C GLY A 821 -22.71 -1.11 29.24
N GLN A 822 -22.07 -0.83 28.11
CA GLN A 822 -22.67 -0.90 26.78
C GLN A 822 -23.04 -2.34 26.44
N LYS A 823 -22.13 -3.29 26.66
CA LYS A 823 -22.37 -4.72 26.42
C LYS A 823 -23.50 -5.28 27.26
N PHE A 824 -23.56 -4.90 28.54
CA PHE A 824 -24.70 -5.21 29.41
C PHE A 824 -26.01 -4.66 28.84
N GLY A 825 -26.00 -3.41 28.36
CA GLY A 825 -27.16 -2.77 27.73
C GLY A 825 -27.66 -3.48 26.48
N GLU A 826 -26.74 -3.86 25.57
CA GLU A 826 -27.05 -4.65 24.37
C GLU A 826 -27.72 -5.98 24.72
N MET A 827 -27.13 -6.72 25.65
CA MET A 827 -27.65 -8.01 26.09
C MET A 827 -29.01 -7.87 26.80
N MET A 828 -29.20 -6.84 27.62
CA MET A 828 -30.50 -6.56 28.25
C MET A 828 -31.57 -6.19 27.20
N GLU A 829 -31.25 -5.41 26.18
CA GLU A 829 -32.18 -5.09 25.10
C GLU A 829 -32.55 -6.36 24.31
N GLN A 830 -31.58 -7.24 24.04
CA GLN A 830 -31.81 -8.53 23.39
C GLN A 830 -32.71 -9.45 24.24
N ALA A 831 -32.35 -9.69 25.51
CA ALA A 831 -33.07 -10.62 26.38
C ALA A 831 -34.48 -10.14 26.74
N THR A 832 -34.74 -8.84 26.70
CA THR A 832 -36.04 -8.27 27.10
C THR A 832 -36.90 -7.82 25.93
N GLY A 833 -36.44 -7.99 24.68
CA GLY A 833 -37.14 -7.49 23.49
C GLY A 833 -37.26 -5.96 23.47
N GLY A 834 -36.25 -5.26 24.01
CA GLY A 834 -36.19 -3.79 24.10
C GLY A 834 -37.06 -3.16 25.18
N LYS A 835 -37.55 -3.95 26.14
CA LYS A 835 -38.34 -3.44 27.28
C LYS A 835 -37.49 -2.77 28.34
N ILE A 836 -36.29 -3.28 28.57
CA ILE A 836 -35.29 -2.61 29.40
C ILE A 836 -34.24 -1.99 28.49
N LYS A 837 -34.04 -0.68 28.62
CA LYS A 837 -32.99 0.05 27.91
C LYS A 837 -31.96 0.57 28.91
N VAL A 838 -30.68 0.49 28.54
CA VAL A 838 -29.59 0.98 29.39
C VAL A 838 -28.92 2.16 28.72
N ASN A 839 -28.89 3.30 29.41
CA ASN A 839 -28.13 4.47 28.98
C ASN A 839 -26.80 4.50 29.74
N VAL A 840 -25.69 4.59 29.02
CA VAL A 840 -24.34 4.61 29.61
C VAL A 840 -23.88 6.05 29.81
N TYR A 841 -23.54 6.40 31.05
CA TYR A 841 -22.99 7.69 31.43
C TYR A 841 -21.59 7.52 32.03
N ALA A 842 -20.58 7.81 31.23
CA ALA A 842 -19.18 7.74 31.63
C ALA A 842 -18.75 8.99 32.41
N ALA A 843 -17.52 9.00 32.92
CA ALA A 843 -16.84 10.11 33.58
C ALA A 843 -17.64 10.75 34.74
N ASP A 844 -18.45 9.94 35.43
CA ASP A 844 -19.40 10.38 36.46
C ASP A 844 -20.24 11.60 36.03
N GLN A 845 -20.65 11.66 34.75
CA GLN A 845 -21.40 12.78 34.17
C GLN A 845 -22.68 13.11 34.96
N LEU A 846 -23.32 12.11 35.56
CA LEU A 846 -24.54 12.28 36.35
C LEU A 846 -24.30 12.93 37.72
N THR A 847 -23.06 12.97 38.21
CA THR A 847 -22.68 13.48 39.53
C THR A 847 -21.56 14.52 39.46
N ASN A 848 -21.45 15.23 38.33
CA ASN A 848 -20.45 16.27 38.08
C ASN A 848 -19.00 15.82 38.35
N GLY A 849 -18.65 14.58 38.02
CA GLY A 849 -17.28 14.07 38.21
C GLY A 849 -16.97 13.60 39.65
N ASN A 850 -17.98 13.53 40.54
CA ASN A 850 -17.80 13.07 41.92
C ASN A 850 -18.13 11.58 42.08
N GLN A 851 -17.08 10.79 42.26
CA GLN A 851 -17.12 9.32 42.34
C GLN A 851 -17.94 8.81 43.55
N SER A 852 -17.84 9.47 44.71
CA SER A 852 -18.62 9.08 45.90
C SER A 852 -20.10 9.41 45.74
N GLU A 853 -20.44 10.52 45.09
CA GLU A 853 -21.83 10.83 44.77
C GLU A 853 -22.43 9.83 43.78
N GLY A 854 -21.62 9.26 42.87
CA GLY A 854 -22.03 8.20 41.94
C GLY A 854 -22.50 6.94 42.68
N ILE A 855 -21.72 6.48 43.65
CA ILE A 855 -22.09 5.35 44.51
C ILE A 855 -23.34 5.67 45.35
N GLN A 856 -23.45 6.88 45.91
CA GLN A 856 -24.66 7.28 46.64
C GLN A 856 -25.90 7.30 45.73
N ALA A 857 -25.76 7.73 44.47
CA ALA A 857 -26.85 7.70 43.49
C ALA A 857 -27.28 6.25 43.18
N LEU A 858 -26.34 5.31 43.11
CA LEU A 858 -26.64 3.87 42.98
C LEU A 858 -27.39 3.34 44.21
N MET A 859 -26.94 3.64 45.42
CA MET A 859 -27.62 3.23 46.66
C MET A 859 -29.06 3.77 46.72
N ASN A 860 -29.27 5.00 46.24
CA ASN A 860 -30.60 5.61 46.17
C ASN A 860 -31.47 5.06 45.02
N GLY A 861 -30.86 4.50 43.98
CA GLY A 861 -31.52 4.03 42.76
C GLY A 861 -32.01 5.15 41.83
N ASP A 862 -31.57 6.39 42.03
CA ASP A 862 -31.91 7.58 41.22
C ASP A 862 -30.80 8.64 41.34
N PRO A 863 -30.29 9.21 40.22
CA PRO A 863 -30.56 8.86 38.83
C PRO A 863 -29.90 7.58 38.33
N VAL A 864 -29.06 6.92 39.13
CA VAL A 864 -28.26 5.75 38.74
C VAL A 864 -28.91 4.46 39.23
N GLN A 865 -29.16 3.51 38.33
CA GLN A 865 -29.69 2.19 38.70
C GLN A 865 -28.63 1.10 38.65
N ILE A 866 -27.64 1.26 37.78
CA ILE A 866 -26.56 0.30 37.57
C ILE A 866 -25.24 1.06 37.56
N SER A 867 -24.17 0.45 38.07
CA SER A 867 -22.85 1.05 37.97
C SER A 867 -21.74 0.00 37.94
N LEU A 868 -20.57 0.46 37.49
CA LEU A 868 -19.32 -0.27 37.62
C LEU A 868 -18.28 0.66 38.26
N HIS A 869 -17.95 0.40 39.53
CA HIS A 869 -17.05 1.24 40.31
C HIS A 869 -16.04 0.41 41.11
N SER A 870 -14.85 1.00 41.29
CA SER A 870 -13.71 0.41 42.02
C SER A 870 -13.98 0.22 43.52
N ASN A 871 -13.44 -0.87 44.08
CA ASN A 871 -13.43 -1.14 45.52
C ASN A 871 -12.79 -0.01 46.34
N LEU A 872 -11.83 0.73 45.75
CA LEU A 872 -11.17 1.87 46.39
C LEU A 872 -12.14 3.02 46.66
N ILE A 873 -13.14 3.22 45.79
CA ILE A 873 -14.15 4.28 45.95
C ILE A 873 -15.19 3.84 47.00
N TYR A 874 -15.60 2.56 46.96
CA TYR A 874 -16.46 1.98 47.99
C TYR A 874 -15.84 2.01 49.39
N SER A 875 -14.51 2.02 49.47
CA SER A 875 -13.79 2.06 50.73
C SER A 875 -14.03 3.34 51.56
N ALA A 876 -14.51 4.41 50.93
CA ALA A 876 -14.94 5.64 51.60
C ALA A 876 -16.25 5.46 52.40
N PHE A 877 -17.06 4.46 52.04
CA PHE A 877 -18.31 4.10 52.70
C PHE A 877 -18.09 2.99 53.72
N ASP A 878 -17.37 1.94 53.32
CA ASP A 878 -16.99 0.84 54.19
C ASP A 878 -15.51 0.49 54.02
N PRO A 879 -14.66 0.73 55.04
CA PRO A 879 -13.22 0.51 54.92
C PRO A 879 -12.86 -0.96 54.65
N ARG A 880 -13.77 -1.93 54.87
CA ARG A 880 -13.55 -3.35 54.56
C ARG A 880 -13.25 -3.61 53.08
N PHE A 881 -13.76 -2.78 52.16
CA PHE A 881 -13.47 -2.92 50.72
C PHE A 881 -12.01 -2.66 50.35
N ASN A 882 -11.22 -2.05 51.24
CA ASN A 882 -9.78 -1.92 51.03
C ASN A 882 -9.02 -3.25 51.06
N VAL A 883 -9.62 -4.34 51.54
CA VAL A 883 -8.93 -5.64 51.69
C VAL A 883 -8.32 -6.11 50.37
N VAL A 884 -9.00 -5.90 49.24
CA VAL A 884 -8.52 -6.28 47.90
C VAL A 884 -7.23 -5.56 47.53
N SER A 885 -7.01 -4.37 48.08
CA SER A 885 -5.86 -3.52 47.75
C SER A 885 -4.73 -3.62 48.78
N LEU A 886 -4.77 -4.63 49.67
CA LEU A 886 -3.60 -4.99 50.46
C LEU A 886 -2.41 -5.25 49.53
N PRO A 887 -1.23 -4.71 49.85
CA PRO A 887 -0.10 -4.76 48.93
C PRO A 887 0.39 -6.20 48.76
N PHE A 888 0.64 -6.61 47.52
CA PHE A 888 1.12 -7.93 47.12
C PHE A 888 0.19 -9.08 47.55
N LEU A 889 -1.12 -8.83 47.61
CA LEU A 889 -2.14 -9.83 47.95
C LEU A 889 -2.32 -10.90 46.86
N PHE A 890 -2.12 -10.51 45.60
CA PHE A 890 -2.32 -11.36 44.43
C PHE A 890 -1.00 -11.57 43.69
N ASP A 891 -0.74 -12.83 43.32
CA ASP A 891 0.47 -13.20 42.56
C ASP A 891 0.27 -13.03 41.05
N SER A 892 -0.96 -13.17 40.54
CA SER A 892 -1.33 -12.99 39.12
C SER A 892 -2.81 -12.63 38.98
N VAL A 893 -3.26 -12.33 37.75
CA VAL A 893 -4.68 -12.07 37.46
C VAL A 893 -5.54 -13.32 37.66
N GLU A 894 -4.99 -14.52 37.43
CA GLU A 894 -5.69 -15.79 37.71
C GLU A 894 -5.85 -16.06 39.20
N ASP A 895 -4.86 -15.68 40.02
CA ASP A 895 -4.97 -15.73 41.49
C ASP A 895 -6.02 -14.73 42.01
N ALA A 896 -6.09 -13.56 41.37
CA ALA A 896 -7.14 -12.58 41.65
C ALA A 896 -8.52 -13.12 41.30
N ASP A 897 -8.71 -13.69 40.10
CA ASP A 897 -9.96 -14.33 39.68
C ASP A 897 -10.40 -15.43 40.66
N ALA A 898 -9.49 -16.34 41.01
CA ALA A 898 -9.80 -17.46 41.90
C ALA A 898 -10.30 -17.01 43.29
N LYS A 899 -9.74 -15.93 43.83
CA LYS A 899 -10.12 -15.37 45.14
C LYS A 899 -11.40 -14.53 45.05
N LEU A 900 -11.52 -13.69 44.01
CA LEU A 900 -12.67 -12.79 43.80
C LEU A 900 -13.93 -13.54 43.33
N ASP A 901 -13.79 -14.68 42.68
CA ASP A 901 -14.92 -15.54 42.33
C ASP A 901 -15.21 -16.61 43.40
N GLY A 902 -14.37 -16.67 44.45
CA GLY A 902 -14.44 -17.61 45.57
C GLY A 902 -15.11 -17.04 46.84
N GLU A 903 -14.82 -17.68 47.98
CA GLU A 903 -15.40 -17.31 49.30
C GLU A 903 -15.13 -15.83 49.67
N ALA A 904 -13.96 -15.31 49.28
CA ALA A 904 -13.55 -13.95 49.59
C ALA A 904 -14.39 -12.90 48.84
N GLY A 905 -14.68 -13.12 47.56
CA GLY A 905 -15.58 -12.29 46.77
C GLY A 905 -17.02 -12.33 47.26
N GLU A 906 -17.54 -13.50 47.62
CA GLU A 906 -18.89 -13.64 48.18
C GLU A 906 -19.06 -12.84 49.50
N LYS A 907 -18.02 -12.78 50.33
CA LYS A 907 -18.01 -11.90 51.51
C LYS A 907 -18.10 -10.41 51.12
N LEU A 908 -17.42 -9.98 50.06
CA LEU A 908 -17.52 -8.60 49.57
C LEU A 908 -18.91 -8.28 49.00
N LYS A 909 -19.51 -9.21 48.25
CA LYS A 909 -20.89 -9.07 47.76
C LYS A 909 -21.88 -8.93 48.90
N SER A 910 -21.76 -9.76 49.95
CA SER A 910 -22.61 -9.67 51.13
C SER A 910 -22.46 -8.32 51.87
N ILE A 911 -21.28 -7.70 51.85
CA ILE A 911 -21.12 -6.35 52.41
C ILE A 911 -21.85 -5.31 51.56
N LEU A 912 -21.89 -5.44 50.23
CA LEU A 912 -22.62 -4.52 49.35
C LEU A 912 -24.14 -4.55 49.59
N GLU A 913 -24.69 -5.72 49.97
CA GLU A 913 -26.11 -5.86 50.33
C GLU A 913 -26.50 -4.97 51.53
N ASP A 914 -25.60 -4.76 52.50
CA ASP A 914 -25.82 -3.85 53.65
C ASP A 914 -25.99 -2.38 53.21
N TYR A 915 -25.60 -2.06 51.97
CA TYR A 915 -25.69 -0.73 51.36
C TYR A 915 -26.75 -0.66 50.24
N ASP A 916 -27.72 -1.57 50.23
CA ASP A 916 -28.78 -1.61 49.22
C ASP A 916 -28.24 -1.76 47.78
N ILE A 917 -27.19 -2.56 47.59
CA ILE A 917 -26.59 -2.85 46.29
C ILE A 917 -26.49 -4.37 46.08
N HIS A 918 -27.11 -4.86 45.01
CA HIS A 918 -26.95 -6.22 44.55
C HIS A 918 -25.78 -6.28 43.55
N CYS A 919 -24.80 -7.15 43.81
CA CYS A 919 -23.59 -7.27 42.98
C CYS A 919 -23.70 -8.45 42.01
N MET A 920 -23.87 -8.16 40.72
CA MET A 920 -24.03 -9.19 39.69
C MET A 920 -22.72 -9.92 39.37
N GLY A 921 -21.58 -9.25 39.59
CA GLY A 921 -20.25 -9.86 39.48
C GLY A 921 -19.15 -8.86 39.82
N ILE A 922 -17.91 -9.37 39.93
CA ILE A 922 -16.73 -8.56 40.25
C ILE A 922 -15.85 -8.51 39.00
N ALA A 923 -15.80 -7.37 38.33
CA ALA A 923 -14.94 -7.12 37.17
C ALA A 923 -13.53 -6.69 37.60
N GLU A 924 -12.66 -6.49 36.63
CA GLU A 924 -11.26 -6.15 36.85
C GLU A 924 -11.01 -4.68 36.57
N ASN A 925 -10.28 -3.99 37.46
CA ASN A 925 -9.51 -2.83 36.99
C ASN A 925 -8.09 -3.30 36.69
N GLY A 926 -7.50 -4.06 37.61
CA GLY A 926 -6.25 -4.80 37.41
C GLY A 926 -5.13 -4.38 38.36
N PHE A 927 -3.91 -4.81 38.04
CA PHE A 927 -2.70 -4.41 38.76
C PHE A 927 -2.40 -2.94 38.53
N ARG A 928 -2.23 -2.19 39.64
CA ARG A 928 -2.01 -0.74 39.60
C ARG A 928 -0.53 -0.44 39.38
N GLN A 929 -0.18 0.06 38.19
CA GLN A 929 1.19 0.41 37.83
C GLN A 929 1.54 1.84 38.23
N LEU A 930 2.77 2.05 38.69
CA LEU A 930 3.23 3.36 39.14
C LEU A 930 3.77 4.16 37.95
N THR A 931 3.24 5.37 37.73
CA THR A 931 3.79 6.32 36.75
C THR A 931 4.19 7.62 37.41
N ASN A 932 5.24 8.26 36.91
CA ASN A 932 5.66 9.58 37.37
C ASN A 932 6.43 10.38 36.30
N SER A 933 6.57 11.69 36.49
CA SER A 933 7.28 12.59 35.58
C SER A 933 8.73 12.90 36.00
N VAL A 934 9.21 12.36 37.13
CA VAL A 934 10.42 12.82 37.82
C VAL A 934 11.61 11.87 37.64
N ARG A 935 11.45 10.57 37.91
CA ARG A 935 12.54 9.58 37.88
C ARG A 935 12.04 8.14 37.74
N PRO A 936 12.87 7.21 37.23
CA PRO A 936 12.59 5.78 37.33
C PRO A 936 12.51 5.36 38.81
N VAL A 937 11.57 4.49 39.15
CA VAL A 937 11.40 3.93 40.50
C VAL A 937 11.69 2.44 40.43
N THR A 938 12.86 2.01 40.92
CA THR A 938 13.25 0.59 40.93
C THR A 938 13.31 0.00 42.34
N SER A 939 13.34 0.83 43.37
CA SER A 939 13.38 0.42 44.77
C SER A 939 12.56 1.35 45.68
N VAL A 940 12.29 0.93 46.91
CA VAL A 940 11.57 1.77 47.88
C VAL A 940 12.29 3.08 48.20
N ASP A 941 13.63 3.13 48.06
CA ASP A 941 14.39 4.36 48.26
C ASP A 941 14.04 5.44 47.24
N ASP A 942 13.64 5.06 46.03
CA ASP A 942 13.28 5.98 44.95
C ASP A 942 11.90 6.63 45.17
N MET A 943 11.07 6.07 46.03
CA MET A 943 9.76 6.63 46.39
C MET A 943 9.86 7.85 47.32
N LYS A 944 11.02 8.08 47.96
CA LYS A 944 11.20 9.13 48.96
C LYS A 944 10.85 10.53 48.44
N ASN A 945 9.87 11.17 49.08
CA ASN A 945 9.35 12.51 48.75
C ASN A 945 8.77 12.64 47.33
N LEU A 946 8.50 11.55 46.63
CA LEU A 946 7.79 11.61 45.35
C LEU A 946 6.33 11.97 45.63
N LYS A 947 5.80 13.01 45.00
CA LYS A 947 4.41 13.43 45.22
C LYS A 947 3.47 12.58 44.40
N ILE A 948 2.75 11.66 45.05
CA ILE A 948 1.90 10.70 44.34
C ILE A 948 0.42 11.01 44.60
N ARG A 949 -0.36 11.08 43.53
CA ARG A 949 -1.82 11.01 43.62
C ARG A 949 -2.21 9.57 43.94
N VAL A 950 -3.03 9.40 44.97
CA VAL A 950 -3.60 8.11 45.37
C VAL A 950 -5.13 8.21 45.33
N ALA A 951 -5.79 7.15 44.86
CA ALA A 951 -7.25 7.05 44.96
C ALA A 951 -7.71 7.06 46.43
N GLY A 952 -9.00 7.32 46.69
CA GLY A 952 -9.55 7.62 48.01
C GLY A 952 -9.57 6.48 49.05
N SER A 953 -8.43 5.86 49.33
CA SER A 953 -8.23 4.75 50.25
C SER A 953 -7.24 5.13 51.35
N ASN A 954 -7.69 5.00 52.62
CA ASN A 954 -6.82 5.20 53.77
C ASN A 954 -5.70 4.13 53.84
N LEU A 955 -5.97 2.92 53.35
CA LEU A 955 -4.98 1.85 53.28
C LEU A 955 -3.86 2.22 52.30
N LEU A 956 -4.20 2.59 51.07
CA LEU A 956 -3.19 2.99 50.08
C LEU A 956 -2.41 4.22 50.56
N MET A 957 -3.09 5.21 51.15
CA MET A 957 -2.41 6.38 51.72
C MET A 957 -1.35 6.00 52.78
N GLU A 958 -1.63 5.01 53.62
CA GLU A 958 -0.65 4.50 54.59
C GLU A 958 0.46 3.67 53.90
N CYS A 959 0.14 2.86 52.88
CA CYS A 959 1.13 2.13 52.08
C CYS A 959 2.14 3.09 51.41
N TYR A 960 1.68 4.10 50.67
CA TYR A 960 2.55 5.08 50.01
C TYR A 960 3.38 5.89 50.99
N LYS A 961 2.83 6.20 52.17
CA LYS A 961 3.59 6.83 53.26
C LYS A 961 4.68 5.91 53.81
N ARG A 962 4.43 4.60 53.96
CA ARG A 962 5.44 3.61 54.37
C ARG A 962 6.51 3.37 53.30
N TRP A 963 6.13 3.45 52.03
CA TRP A 963 7.07 3.49 50.90
C TRP A 963 7.85 4.82 50.81
N GLY A 964 7.47 5.85 51.57
CA GLY A 964 8.20 7.11 51.69
C GLY A 964 7.77 8.22 50.72
N ALA A 965 6.68 8.00 49.97
CA ALA A 965 6.08 9.01 49.08
C ALA A 965 5.29 10.07 49.86
N ASP A 966 5.13 11.24 49.24
CA ASP A 966 4.23 12.31 49.69
C ASP A 966 2.87 12.13 49.00
N ALA A 967 2.03 11.27 49.58
CA ALA A 967 0.75 10.88 48.99
C ALA A 967 -0.34 11.93 49.21
N THR A 968 -1.12 12.22 48.17
CA THR A 968 -2.30 13.10 48.24
C THR A 968 -3.51 12.40 47.63
N ASN A 969 -4.62 12.40 48.36
CA ASN A 969 -5.90 11.86 47.88
C ASN A 969 -6.56 12.86 46.90
N MET A 970 -6.97 12.39 45.72
CA MET A 970 -7.61 13.19 44.68
C MET A 970 -8.51 12.34 43.77
N ASN A 971 -9.61 12.92 43.31
CA ASN A 971 -10.53 12.26 42.36
C ASN A 971 -9.87 12.01 41.00
N TRP A 972 -10.31 10.96 40.30
CA TRP A 972 -9.71 10.58 39.01
C TRP A 972 -9.84 11.69 37.95
N SER A 973 -11.00 12.35 37.87
CA SER A 973 -11.29 13.44 36.94
C SER A 973 -10.36 14.65 37.05
N GLU A 974 -9.70 14.84 38.19
CA GLU A 974 -8.75 15.94 38.44
C GLU A 974 -7.29 15.54 38.15
N THR A 975 -7.03 14.24 37.96
CA THR A 975 -5.68 13.66 37.99
C THR A 975 -4.81 14.14 36.83
N TYR A 976 -5.30 14.09 35.58
CA TYR A 976 -4.54 14.57 34.41
C TYR A 976 -4.12 16.05 34.58
N THR A 977 -5.07 16.91 35.00
CA THR A 977 -4.80 18.33 35.20
C THR A 977 -3.78 18.56 36.32
N ALA A 978 -3.86 17.80 37.42
CA ALA A 978 -2.93 17.92 38.52
C ALA A 978 -1.51 17.47 38.16
N LEU A 979 -1.37 16.41 37.34
CA LEU A 979 -0.09 15.95 36.80
C LEU A 979 0.49 16.95 35.80
N GLN A 980 -0.33 17.45 34.87
CA GLN A 980 0.08 18.47 33.90
C GLN A 980 0.57 19.76 34.59
N GLN A 981 -0.07 20.15 35.70
CA GLN A 981 0.31 21.31 36.51
C GLN A 981 1.45 21.02 37.51
N ASN A 982 1.92 19.77 37.61
CA ASN A 982 2.90 19.30 38.60
C ASN A 982 2.50 19.60 40.05
N THR A 983 1.19 19.59 40.35
CA THR A 983 0.69 19.64 41.73
C THR A 983 0.96 18.31 42.44
N VAL A 984 0.86 17.21 41.68
CA VAL A 984 1.42 15.89 41.97
C VAL A 984 2.40 15.51 40.86
N GLU A 985 3.35 14.65 41.16
CA GLU A 985 4.45 14.24 40.28
C GLU A 985 4.23 12.86 39.66
N GLY A 986 3.37 12.04 40.26
CA GLY A 986 3.02 10.72 39.76
C GLY A 986 1.66 10.24 40.24
N GLN A 987 1.25 9.10 39.71
CA GLN A 987 0.00 8.42 40.03
C GLN A 987 0.16 6.91 39.84
N GLU A 988 -0.86 6.17 40.22
CA GLU A 988 -0.92 4.71 40.16
C GLU A 988 -2.28 4.26 39.63
N ASN A 989 -2.30 3.41 38.60
CA ASN A 989 -3.52 2.80 38.03
C ASN A 989 -3.14 1.66 37.06
N PRO A 990 -4.08 0.79 36.67
CA PRO A 990 -3.88 -0.18 35.60
C PRO A 990 -3.65 0.51 34.25
N LEU A 991 -2.93 -0.16 33.34
CA LEU A 991 -2.50 0.42 32.06
C LEU A 991 -3.67 0.91 31.19
N PRO A 992 -4.78 0.15 31.01
CA PRO A 992 -5.93 0.62 30.23
C PRO A 992 -6.56 1.89 30.79
N ALA A 993 -6.61 2.02 32.12
CA ALA A 993 -7.17 3.20 32.77
C ALA A 993 -6.30 4.44 32.57
N ILE A 994 -4.97 4.29 32.64
CA ILE A 994 -4.01 5.39 32.38
C ILE A 994 -4.13 5.84 30.93
N ASP A 995 -4.17 4.87 30.01
CA ASP A 995 -4.17 5.09 28.57
C ASP A 995 -5.43 5.81 28.11
N ALA A 996 -6.60 5.33 28.53
CA ALA A 996 -7.90 5.92 28.20
C ALA A 996 -8.08 7.36 28.75
N ALA A 997 -7.28 7.75 29.75
CA ALA A 997 -7.25 9.10 30.31
C ALA A 997 -6.08 9.96 29.79
N SER A 998 -5.30 9.43 28.84
CA SER A 998 -4.12 10.07 28.23
C SER A 998 -3.05 10.49 29.25
N VAL A 999 -3.03 9.89 30.44
CA VAL A 999 -2.13 10.29 31.53
C VAL A 999 -0.66 10.09 31.14
N GLN A 1000 -0.36 9.10 30.30
CA GLN A 1000 0.96 8.84 29.73
C GLN A 1000 1.56 10.05 29.00
N GLU A 1001 0.76 10.98 28.46
CA GLU A 1001 1.26 12.17 27.76
C GLU A 1001 2.06 13.11 28.67
N VAL A 1002 1.77 13.08 29.97
CA VAL A 1002 2.38 13.96 30.98
C VAL A 1002 3.25 13.20 31.98
N GLN A 1003 3.45 11.89 31.78
CA GLN A 1003 4.25 11.01 32.64
C GLN A 1003 5.43 10.45 31.83
N LYS A 1004 6.57 10.24 32.47
CA LYS A 1004 7.82 9.87 31.77
C LYS A 1004 8.33 8.48 32.11
N TYR A 1005 7.91 7.96 33.25
CA TYR A 1005 8.38 6.69 33.80
C TYR A 1005 7.18 5.87 34.19
N CYS A 1006 7.19 4.58 33.87
CA CYS A 1006 6.23 3.59 34.31
C CYS A 1006 6.99 2.43 34.97
N SER A 1007 6.58 2.01 36.16
CA SER A 1007 7.16 0.88 36.89
C SER A 1007 6.09 -0.20 37.05
N LEU A 1008 6.31 -1.35 36.39
CA LEU A 1008 5.41 -2.50 36.39
C LEU A 1008 5.56 -3.34 37.66
N TRP A 1009 5.24 -2.72 38.80
CA TRP A 1009 5.57 -3.24 40.12
C TRP A 1009 4.51 -4.14 40.76
N ASN A 1010 3.30 -4.20 40.20
CA ASN A 1010 2.19 -5.05 40.66
C ASN A 1010 1.92 -4.99 42.17
N ALA A 1011 2.14 -3.82 42.79
CA ALA A 1011 2.11 -3.71 44.26
C ALA A 1011 0.68 -3.79 44.81
N ASN A 1012 -0.32 -3.28 44.10
CA ASN A 1012 -1.71 -3.27 44.53
C ASN A 1012 -2.62 -3.71 43.39
N TYR A 1013 -3.75 -4.29 43.76
CA TYR A 1013 -4.80 -4.69 42.83
C TYR A 1013 -6.11 -3.94 43.14
N ASP A 1014 -6.90 -3.74 42.10
CA ASP A 1014 -8.19 -3.05 42.16
C ASP A 1014 -9.24 -3.85 41.37
N CYS A 1015 -10.40 -4.07 41.99
CA CYS A 1015 -11.52 -4.76 41.39
C CYS A 1015 -12.74 -3.84 41.26
N LEU A 1016 -13.62 -4.15 40.31
CA LEU A 1016 -14.81 -3.37 40.04
C LEU A 1016 -16.05 -4.14 40.46
N PHE A 1017 -16.95 -3.51 41.21
CA PHE A 1017 -18.24 -4.10 41.53
C PHE A 1017 -19.27 -3.71 40.48
N PHE A 1018 -19.79 -4.71 39.76
CA PHE A 1018 -20.89 -4.51 38.82
C PHE A 1018 -22.21 -4.58 39.60
N GLY A 1019 -22.64 -3.42 40.07
CA GLY A 1019 -23.76 -3.29 41.01
C GLY A 1019 -25.05 -2.80 40.35
N ILE A 1020 -26.18 -3.32 40.81
CA ILE A 1020 -27.53 -2.79 40.57
C ILE A 1020 -28.15 -2.41 41.92
N ASN A 1021 -28.96 -1.34 41.95
CA ASN A 1021 -29.69 -0.95 43.15
C ASN A 1021 -30.57 -2.11 43.67
N GLN A 1022 -30.47 -2.44 44.95
CA GLN A 1022 -31.21 -3.55 45.56
C GLN A 1022 -32.73 -3.38 45.42
N GLY A 1023 -33.26 -2.18 45.60
CA GLY A 1023 -34.69 -1.91 45.46
C GLY A 1023 -35.20 -2.09 44.03
N VAL A 1024 -34.37 -1.80 43.02
CA VAL A 1024 -34.65 -2.07 41.60
C VAL A 1024 -34.62 -3.57 41.33
N TYR A 1025 -33.61 -4.27 41.85
CA TYR A 1025 -33.45 -5.72 41.69
C TYR A 1025 -34.57 -6.52 42.39
N ASP A 1026 -34.95 -6.15 43.61
CA ASP A 1026 -36.02 -6.77 44.39
C ASP A 1026 -37.42 -6.55 43.78
N ALA A 1027 -37.56 -5.56 42.88
CA ALA A 1027 -38.81 -5.29 42.17
C ALA A 1027 -39.03 -6.24 40.97
N LEU A 1028 -38.01 -7.01 40.58
CA LEU A 1028 -38.05 -8.02 39.52
C LEU A 1028 -38.62 -9.36 40.03
N THR A 1029 -39.14 -10.19 39.14
CA THR A 1029 -39.48 -11.58 39.50
C THR A 1029 -38.21 -12.44 39.63
N PRO A 1030 -38.25 -13.58 40.34
CA PRO A 1030 -37.07 -14.46 40.45
C PRO A 1030 -36.50 -14.87 39.08
N GLU A 1031 -37.36 -15.12 38.08
CA GLU A 1031 -36.91 -15.48 36.73
C GLU A 1031 -36.29 -14.29 35.98
N GLN A 1032 -36.70 -13.06 36.27
CA GLN A 1032 -36.09 -11.84 35.73
C GLN A 1032 -34.75 -11.53 36.41
N GLN A 1033 -34.66 -11.80 37.72
CA GLN A 1033 -33.42 -11.69 38.50
C GLN A 1033 -32.32 -12.61 37.95
N GLU A 1034 -32.67 -13.87 37.66
CA GLU A 1034 -31.74 -14.83 37.02
C GLU A 1034 -31.17 -14.30 35.70
N VAL A 1035 -32.00 -13.66 34.87
CA VAL A 1035 -31.57 -13.07 33.59
C VAL A 1035 -30.62 -11.90 33.81
N VAL A 1036 -30.94 -11.02 34.76
CA VAL A 1036 -30.09 -9.86 35.10
C VAL A 1036 -28.72 -10.31 35.62
N ASP A 1037 -28.68 -11.33 36.48
CA ASP A 1037 -27.43 -11.88 37.01
C ASP A 1037 -26.59 -12.57 35.93
N GLU A 1038 -27.21 -13.37 35.06
CA GLU A 1038 -26.53 -14.02 33.93
C GLU A 1038 -25.88 -12.97 33.01
N ILE A 1039 -26.63 -11.93 32.66
CA ILE A 1039 -26.15 -10.85 31.79
C ILE A 1039 -25.04 -10.05 32.48
N GLY A 1040 -25.18 -9.77 33.78
CA GLY A 1040 -24.15 -9.11 34.57
C GLY A 1040 -22.85 -9.90 34.63
N GLN A 1041 -22.92 -11.22 34.82
CA GLN A 1041 -21.75 -12.10 34.81
C GLN A 1041 -21.08 -12.14 33.43
N LYS A 1042 -21.86 -12.22 32.36
CA LYS A 1042 -21.37 -12.13 30.98
C LYS A 1042 -20.69 -10.80 30.69
N ALA A 1043 -21.26 -9.69 31.16
CA ALA A 1043 -20.65 -8.38 31.01
C ALA A 1043 -19.34 -8.24 31.79
N VAL A 1044 -19.25 -8.85 32.98
CA VAL A 1044 -18.01 -8.94 33.78
C VAL A 1044 -16.94 -9.76 33.06
N GLN A 1045 -17.30 -10.90 32.47
CA GLN A 1045 -16.35 -11.71 31.71
C GLN A 1045 -15.83 -10.95 30.47
N TYR A 1046 -16.73 -10.29 29.74
CA TYR A 1046 -16.37 -9.45 28.60
C TYR A 1046 -15.40 -8.34 29.01
N GLU A 1047 -15.66 -7.68 30.13
CA GLU A 1047 -14.81 -6.64 30.69
C GLU A 1047 -13.40 -7.16 31.02
N ARG A 1048 -13.29 -8.29 31.71
CA ARG A 1048 -11.98 -8.90 32.03
C ARG A 1048 -11.19 -9.26 30.76
N GLU A 1049 -11.85 -9.77 29.73
CA GLU A 1049 -11.22 -10.13 28.46
C GLU A 1049 -10.63 -8.89 27.75
N ILE A 1050 -11.43 -7.83 27.57
CA ILE A 1050 -10.97 -6.61 26.89
C ILE A 1050 -9.95 -5.82 27.74
N ASN A 1051 -10.03 -5.89 29.07
CA ASN A 1051 -9.09 -5.22 29.98
C ASN A 1051 -7.69 -5.84 29.91
N ARG A 1052 -7.60 -7.14 29.66
CA ARG A 1052 -6.32 -7.88 29.60
C ARG A 1052 -5.71 -7.93 28.20
N ALA A 1053 -6.50 -7.74 27.15
CA ALA A 1053 -6.06 -7.91 25.76
C ALA A 1053 -5.08 -6.82 25.26
N GLY A 1054 -5.02 -5.66 25.91
CA GLY A 1054 -4.33 -4.47 25.39
C GLY A 1054 -3.02 -4.07 26.07
N ASP A 1055 -2.57 -4.76 27.12
CA ASP A 1055 -1.46 -4.27 27.95
C ASP A 1055 -0.13 -4.13 27.18
N ASP A 1056 0.22 -5.11 26.34
CA ASP A 1056 1.46 -5.07 25.55
C ASP A 1056 1.42 -3.99 24.46
N GLU A 1057 0.26 -3.81 23.81
CA GLU A 1057 0.04 -2.74 22.83
C GLU A 1057 0.14 -1.36 23.49
N ILE A 1058 -0.49 -1.17 24.65
CA ILE A 1058 -0.47 0.08 25.42
C ILE A 1058 0.98 0.45 25.80
N LEU A 1059 1.74 -0.50 26.34
CA LEU A 1059 3.13 -0.26 26.73
C LEU A 1059 4.00 0.08 25.51
N SER A 1060 3.85 -0.68 24.41
CA SER A 1060 4.56 -0.40 23.17
C SER A 1060 4.26 1.00 22.64
N ARG A 1061 2.98 1.40 22.61
CA ARG A 1061 2.55 2.75 22.22
C ARG A 1061 3.19 3.82 23.13
N TRP A 1062 3.15 3.64 24.45
CA TRP A 1062 3.71 4.62 25.37
C TRP A 1062 5.22 4.79 25.22
N GLN A 1063 5.96 3.70 24.97
CA GLN A 1063 7.40 3.74 24.75
C GLN A 1063 7.73 4.43 23.42
N ASN A 1064 7.01 4.10 22.35
CA ASN A 1064 7.29 4.56 21.00
C ASN A 1064 6.78 5.97 20.70
N GLU A 1065 5.60 6.34 21.18
CA GLU A 1065 4.95 7.62 20.85
C GLU A 1065 5.13 8.68 21.93
N ASN A 1066 5.00 8.29 23.21
CA ASN A 1066 5.06 9.21 24.34
C ASN A 1066 6.46 9.30 24.97
N GLY A 1067 7.37 8.38 24.61
CA GLY A 1067 8.72 8.31 25.16
C GLY A 1067 8.75 7.93 26.64
N VAL A 1068 7.76 7.16 27.10
CA VAL A 1068 7.69 6.66 28.48
C VAL A 1068 8.72 5.56 28.68
N GLU A 1069 9.57 5.68 29.69
CA GLU A 1069 10.49 4.63 30.10
C GLU A 1069 9.73 3.61 30.99
N VAL A 1070 9.55 2.40 30.48
CA VAL A 1070 8.87 1.30 31.18
C VAL A 1070 9.92 0.40 31.85
N LEU A 1071 9.80 0.21 33.16
CA LEU A 1071 10.61 -0.69 33.97
C LEU A 1071 9.80 -1.97 34.25
N LYS A 1072 10.29 -3.12 33.77
CA LYS A 1072 9.61 -4.41 33.98
C LYS A 1072 9.74 -4.86 35.43
N ASN A 1073 8.81 -5.69 35.91
CA ASN A 1073 8.78 -6.16 37.30
C ASN A 1073 10.11 -6.79 37.75
N GLU A 1074 10.75 -7.55 36.86
CA GLU A 1074 12.02 -8.25 37.10
C GLU A 1074 13.20 -7.30 37.35
N GLU A 1075 13.08 -6.04 36.93
CA GLU A 1075 14.08 -5.00 37.12
C GLU A 1075 13.95 -4.27 38.47
N LEU A 1076 12.89 -4.57 39.23
CA LEU A 1076 12.54 -3.89 40.47
C LEU A 1076 12.98 -4.69 41.70
N ASP A 1077 13.45 -4.00 42.74
CA ASP A 1077 13.65 -4.57 44.07
C ASP A 1077 12.31 -4.67 44.82
N VAL A 1078 11.43 -5.57 44.35
CA VAL A 1078 10.10 -5.83 44.92
C VAL A 1078 10.17 -6.18 46.41
N GLU A 1079 11.24 -6.86 46.84
CA GLU A 1079 11.45 -7.23 48.25
C GLU A 1079 11.65 -6.01 49.15
N SER A 1080 12.29 -4.94 48.64
CA SER A 1080 12.39 -3.68 49.39
C SER A 1080 11.04 -3.02 49.64
N PHE A 1081 10.12 -3.10 48.67
CA PHE A 1081 8.76 -2.57 48.78
C PHE A 1081 7.92 -3.40 49.75
N LYS A 1082 7.98 -4.73 49.68
CA LYS A 1082 7.30 -5.64 50.62
C LYS A 1082 7.71 -5.36 52.06
N LYS A 1083 9.03 -5.32 52.31
CA LYS A 1083 9.59 -5.08 53.65
C LYS A 1083 9.16 -3.73 54.25
N ALA A 1084 8.97 -2.71 53.43
CA ALA A 1084 8.55 -1.40 53.91
C ALA A 1084 7.09 -1.38 54.41
N VAL A 1085 6.25 -2.29 53.92
CA VAL A 1085 4.85 -2.44 54.32
C VAL A 1085 4.60 -3.67 55.19
N ASP A 1086 5.65 -4.33 55.71
CA ASP A 1086 5.50 -5.40 56.70
C ASP A 1086 4.58 -4.95 57.87
N GLY A 1087 3.60 -5.80 58.21
CA GLY A 1087 2.58 -5.53 59.24
C GLY A 1087 1.51 -4.50 58.84
N ILE A 1088 1.28 -4.29 57.54
CA ILE A 1088 0.18 -3.44 57.05
C ILE A 1088 -1.19 -4.11 57.17
N ASP A 1089 -1.25 -5.43 57.01
CA ASP A 1089 -2.39 -6.31 57.26
C ASP A 1089 -2.87 -6.21 58.72
N GLU A 1090 -1.95 -6.30 59.67
CA GLU A 1090 -2.22 -6.17 61.10
C GLU A 1090 -2.74 -4.77 61.44
N TRP A 1091 -2.11 -3.75 60.86
CA TRP A 1091 -2.55 -2.35 60.97
C TRP A 1091 -3.96 -2.17 60.39
N PHE A 1092 -4.23 -2.76 59.23
CA PHE A 1092 -5.53 -2.69 58.56
C PHE A 1092 -6.63 -3.33 59.41
N VAL A 1093 -6.38 -4.53 59.98
CA VAL A 1093 -7.32 -5.19 60.90
C VAL A 1093 -7.56 -4.35 62.16
N GLU A 1094 -6.53 -3.69 62.71
CA GLU A 1094 -6.70 -2.76 63.83
C GLU A 1094 -7.54 -1.53 63.48
N GLU A 1095 -7.35 -0.95 62.28
CA GLU A 1095 -8.17 0.17 61.82
C GLU A 1095 -9.63 -0.23 61.57
N LEU A 1096 -9.89 -1.42 61.02
CA LEU A 1096 -11.24 -1.97 60.90
C LEU A 1096 -11.92 -2.12 62.27
N LYS A 1097 -11.19 -2.66 63.27
CA LYS A 1097 -11.70 -2.75 64.65
C LYS A 1097 -12.00 -1.38 65.26
N LYS A 1098 -11.16 -0.37 65.00
CA LYS A 1098 -11.41 1.01 65.45
C LYS A 1098 -12.64 1.63 64.77
N ALA A 1099 -12.90 1.25 63.52
CA ALA A 1099 -14.08 1.65 62.77
C ALA A 1099 -15.35 0.86 63.16
N GLY A 1100 -15.23 -0.17 64.01
CA GLY A 1100 -16.37 -0.93 64.55
C GLY A 1100 -16.63 -2.28 63.86
N TYR A 1101 -15.69 -2.75 63.04
CA TYR A 1101 -15.79 -4.00 62.29
C TYR A 1101 -14.95 -5.11 62.97
N ASP A 1102 -15.62 -6.05 63.63
CA ASP A 1102 -14.97 -7.17 64.34
C ASP A 1102 -14.63 -8.35 63.41
N ASP A 1103 -15.19 -8.38 62.21
CA ASP A 1103 -15.01 -9.37 61.13
C ASP A 1103 -13.76 -9.14 60.28
N GLY A 1104 -13.01 -8.05 60.50
CA GLY A 1104 -11.87 -7.67 59.67
C GLY A 1104 -10.77 -8.74 59.56
N GLN A 1105 -10.50 -9.50 60.64
CA GLN A 1105 -9.53 -10.61 60.57
C GLN A 1105 -10.05 -11.76 59.71
N GLU A 1106 -11.34 -12.09 59.82
CA GLU A 1106 -11.95 -13.15 59.02
C GLU A 1106 -11.95 -12.79 57.53
N LEU A 1107 -12.14 -11.51 57.21
CA LEU A 1107 -12.09 -11.00 55.85
C LEU A 1107 -10.66 -11.07 55.27
N VAL A 1108 -9.63 -10.67 56.01
CA VAL A 1108 -8.23 -10.81 55.56
C VAL A 1108 -7.85 -12.27 55.38
N ASP A 1109 -8.18 -13.13 56.35
CA ASP A 1109 -7.92 -14.58 56.26
C ASP A 1109 -8.56 -15.23 55.01
N ALA A 1110 -9.72 -14.73 54.56
CA ALA A 1110 -10.40 -15.25 53.38
C ALA A 1110 -9.61 -14.99 52.08
N PHE A 1111 -8.87 -13.88 52.00
CA PHE A 1111 -8.00 -13.56 50.87
C PHE A 1111 -6.61 -14.21 50.96
N GLU A 1112 -6.15 -14.61 52.15
CA GLU A 1112 -4.85 -15.26 52.36
C GLU A 1112 -4.89 -16.80 52.27
N ARG A 1113 -6.06 -17.43 52.36
CA ARG A 1113 -6.22 -18.89 52.21
C ARG A 1113 -6.12 -19.29 50.74
N ARG A 1114 -5.19 -20.21 50.44
CA ARG A 1114 -5.06 -20.88 49.14
C ARG A 1114 -6.09 -21.98 48.94
#